data_AF-A0A1Z2XP60-F1
#
_entry.id   AF-A0A1Z2XP60-F1
#
_cell.length_a   1.000
_cell.length_b   1.000
_cell.length_c   1.000
_cell.angle_alpha   90.00
_cell.angle_beta   90.00
_cell.angle_gamma   90.00
#
_symmetry.space_group_name_H-M   'P 1'
#
loop_
_entity.id
_entity.type
_entity.pdbx_description
1 polymer ?
#
loop_
_entity_poly.entity_id
_entity_poly.type
_entity_poly.pdbx_seq_one_letter_code
_entity_poly.pdbx_strand_id
1 'polypeptide(L)'
;MVAKNEKKAFDLVQDNQRPCGLIVKLEKEILWSEHCGSTPILGHFDHMDIQKVDKWLNFSPRTTAVELYNTGRSIDKNGRPPLDDQSSNALSTYPIKLIFPEPKVMSDLEDKVGFNFSVWRNDLPTLLKEYPCLTVILINLTDEFKGQIPRDPCGNQLMRLANTIKNGQFLSSDTKFFSYDKDLAQNANLCILPSLGYSDYCILLAEKSWSFATQLVEFLHRASFEKHASDGSVVQEKVPILSTDYVIPAYHVCEKSYNNIYHEHTQLSMKIHLRPGVTVLDLKQMVGDNVEVYQMSGSSDCLLEAKSETAFGKLLDIAIANHKKGDDEARKIRNLVISTEVSLRRPIPSIDPPMHSLTAAVKPSNQISNQINELRNVLKTYWQLLDKENRHMRQFNSMWDRVTAIENICRGLHNISLQMIMSPWLEAFSDGLYRFVKQAEKFADGDSRNEKQLYYILERVDDTLETFITEVGSLLADLSRSDCFFMESEHYNHASVSSATALLIAYNSWQNKFVNDVLSENPSNHSRYAFLVRSGGCDSTITKSFFHDLEPEVLSAENGNHQTLKEYIPLVTQMSEMSLFDCSGAVLRMTHECMHYCGERLRKERVNYVIAFSARYFSKHFSDILFNKVNYPEHIIKELKEKFLLEDDCVSASINAAWECGIHQLYVNLDEWINKELQRCYKDDSVRWDEKNYLSENFAQWMLEKLTFLLYPYDSEGETCYYNRFVELLCRTQRIVVRKFYDDCDIAIRKKWPYATYLALDRRQVEEYLQKADSYIKGDILKYIVVSNLSQMFMDPIYRDVKPDLQEGFQGQGLIDILQKVVFDCFSECFADLEACRRLNANLSDYLLAFIFENWDVQDAIPLEAPHSFRIPAILRVCFADDLNSEGTSLKKRAADSLKNALECLVNNGMPRSRNKATELIDHVNSILKQYKLCEWIAEPLENYLRKCDQLYLNDEPTNINMIKYQKAFKQIRLSDCRSSSDIARLFTCLISIGEGTKNGSGI
;
A
#
# COMPACT_ATOMS: atom_id res chain seq x y z
N MET A 1 5.17 -15.46 51.37
CA MET A 1 5.70 -16.57 50.54
C MET A 1 4.95 -16.75 49.22
N VAL A 2 3.68 -16.31 49.10
CA VAL A 2 2.88 -16.36 47.85
C VAL A 2 3.34 -15.33 46.79
N ALA A 3 3.79 -14.14 47.19
CA ALA A 3 4.29 -13.11 46.26
C ALA A 3 5.65 -13.41 45.57
N LYS A 4 6.40 -14.41 46.03
CA LYS A 4 7.66 -14.86 45.37
C LYS A 4 7.43 -15.92 44.28
N ASN A 5 6.29 -16.60 44.34
CA ASN A 5 5.93 -17.61 43.33
C ASN A 5 5.16 -17.00 42.15
N GLU A 6 4.43 -15.90 42.35
CA GLU A 6 3.84 -15.13 41.23
C GLU A 6 4.90 -14.40 40.40
N LYS A 7 5.99 -13.92 41.03
CA LYS A 7 7.13 -13.34 40.30
C LYS A 7 7.87 -14.41 39.48
N LYS A 8 8.08 -15.61 40.03
CA LYS A 8 8.62 -16.74 39.26
C LYS A 8 7.69 -17.23 38.15
N ALA A 9 6.37 -17.12 38.31
CA ALA A 9 5.41 -17.46 37.25
C ALA A 9 5.32 -16.38 36.15
N PHE A 10 5.50 -15.10 36.49
CA PHE A 10 5.66 -14.01 35.52
C PHE A 10 7.02 -14.04 34.80
N ASP A 11 8.08 -14.44 35.51
CA ASP A 11 9.43 -14.62 34.94
C ASP A 11 9.54 -15.95 34.13
N LEU A 12 8.61 -16.89 34.29
CA LEU A 12 8.51 -18.13 33.48
C LEU A 12 7.60 -17.99 32.25
N VAL A 13 6.91 -16.86 32.09
CA VAL A 13 6.13 -16.50 30.88
C VAL A 13 6.89 -15.51 29.99
N GLN A 14 8.04 -14.99 30.44
CA GLN A 14 9.12 -14.60 29.54
C GLN A 14 9.82 -15.86 29.03
N ASP A 15 9.13 -16.62 28.17
CA ASP A 15 9.86 -17.44 27.22
C ASP A 15 10.70 -16.43 26.41
N ASN A 16 12.02 -16.44 26.63
CA ASN A 16 12.99 -15.55 25.98
C ASN A 16 12.65 -15.47 24.49
N GLN A 17 11.99 -14.38 24.05
CA GLN A 17 11.68 -14.17 22.64
C GLN A 17 13.02 -13.99 21.93
N ARG A 18 13.55 -15.08 21.38
CA ARG A 18 14.78 -15.06 20.61
C ARG A 18 14.54 -14.18 19.37
N PRO A 19 15.50 -13.35 18.97
CA PRO A 19 15.30 -12.40 17.87
C PRO A 19 14.86 -13.13 16.60
N CYS A 20 13.95 -12.51 15.85
CA CYS A 20 13.42 -13.00 14.58
C CYS A 20 14.27 -12.56 13.38
N GLY A 21 15.14 -11.56 13.55
CA GLY A 21 16.09 -11.16 12.51
C GLY A 21 17.12 -10.14 12.97
N LEU A 22 17.81 -9.54 12.01
CA LEU A 22 18.84 -8.52 12.21
C LEU A 22 18.59 -7.33 11.27
N ILE A 23 19.00 -6.14 11.71
CA ILE A 23 19.16 -4.96 10.85
C ILE A 23 20.64 -4.59 10.86
N VAL A 24 21.29 -4.66 9.71
CA VAL A 24 22.64 -4.13 9.52
C VAL A 24 22.52 -2.72 8.98
N LYS A 25 22.80 -1.72 9.82
CA LYS A 25 22.67 -0.31 9.48
C LYS A 25 24.03 0.21 9.01
N LEU A 26 24.09 0.65 7.76
CA LEU A 26 25.24 1.33 7.18
C LEU A 26 25.04 2.83 7.31
N GLU A 27 26.05 3.55 7.75
CA GLU A 27 25.93 4.97 8.00
C GLU A 27 27.13 5.74 7.42
N LYS A 28 26.80 6.82 6.72
CA LYS A 28 27.75 7.79 6.18
C LYS A 28 27.66 9.05 7.01
N GLU A 29 28.78 9.56 7.49
CA GLU A 29 28.85 10.76 8.31
C GLU A 29 29.12 12.03 7.50
N ILE A 30 28.73 13.18 8.05
CA ILE A 30 29.13 14.49 7.52
C ILE A 30 30.66 14.61 7.61
N LEU A 31 31.27 15.13 6.56
CA LEU A 31 32.72 15.33 6.49
C LEU A 31 33.20 16.10 7.76
N TRP A 32 34.01 15.43 8.58
CA TRP A 32 34.68 15.96 9.79
C TRP A 32 33.83 16.04 11.06
N SER A 33 32.67 15.39 11.10
CA SER A 33 32.00 15.12 12.38
C SER A 33 32.81 14.15 13.24
N GLU A 34 32.65 14.24 14.57
CA GLU A 34 33.15 13.21 15.49
C GLU A 34 32.40 11.90 15.22
N HIS A 35 33.15 10.81 14.95
CA HIS A 35 32.52 9.53 14.61
C HIS A 35 31.89 8.87 15.85
N CYS A 36 30.66 8.39 15.69
CA CYS A 36 29.86 7.83 16.77
C CYS A 36 29.44 6.37 16.48
N GLY A 37 30.40 5.45 16.32
CA GLY A 37 30.13 4.01 16.13
C GLY A 37 31.31 3.13 16.53
N SER A 38 31.11 1.84 16.84
CA SER A 38 32.22 0.94 17.24
C SER A 38 32.79 0.08 16.10
N THR A 39 32.19 0.16 14.91
CA THR A 39 32.49 -0.75 13.78
C THR A 39 32.69 0.05 12.48
N PRO A 40 33.87 0.66 12.27
CA PRO A 40 34.22 1.32 11.01
C PRO A 40 34.13 0.36 9.81
N ILE A 41 33.60 0.88 8.71
CA ILE A 41 33.53 0.17 7.43
C ILE A 41 34.77 0.53 6.59
N LEU A 42 35.31 -0.46 5.90
CA LEU A 42 36.40 -0.28 4.93
C LEU A 42 35.77 -0.17 3.53
N GLY A 43 35.26 1.03 3.20
CA GLY A 43 34.57 1.27 1.93
C GLY A 43 33.93 2.65 1.85
N HIS A 44 32.81 2.74 1.14
CA HIS A 44 32.07 3.98 0.95
C HIS A 44 31.44 4.52 2.24
N PHE A 45 30.74 3.67 3.00
CA PHE A 45 30.14 4.03 4.29
C PHE A 45 31.22 4.13 5.37
N ASP A 46 30.93 4.88 6.44
CA ASP A 46 31.92 5.15 7.49
C ASP A 46 31.79 4.17 8.66
N HIS A 47 30.56 3.77 9.02
CA HIS A 47 30.33 2.84 10.11
C HIS A 47 29.12 1.94 9.92
N MET A 48 29.14 0.83 10.66
CA MET A 48 28.09 -0.18 10.69
C MET A 48 27.60 -0.39 12.11
N ASP A 49 26.29 -0.56 12.26
CA ASP A 49 25.67 -1.11 13.46
C ASP A 49 24.86 -2.36 13.13
N ILE A 50 24.84 -3.35 14.04
CA ILE A 50 24.06 -4.57 13.88
C ILE A 50 23.05 -4.63 15.02
N GLN A 51 21.80 -4.36 14.69
CA GLN A 51 20.68 -4.39 15.62
C GLN A 51 19.94 -5.73 15.53
N LYS A 52 19.57 -6.27 16.69
CA LYS A 52 18.67 -7.43 16.77
C LYS A 52 17.21 -6.99 16.66
N VAL A 53 16.43 -7.78 15.93
CA VAL A 53 15.00 -7.54 15.74
C VAL A 53 14.23 -8.67 16.42
N ASP A 54 13.44 -8.34 17.42
CA ASP A 54 12.67 -9.33 18.17
C ASP A 54 11.31 -9.65 17.54
N LYS A 55 10.72 -8.67 16.85
CA LYS A 55 9.34 -8.71 16.38
C LYS A 55 9.22 -8.18 14.95
N TRP A 56 8.25 -8.68 14.19
CA TRP A 56 8.10 -8.34 12.78
C TRP A 56 7.93 -6.83 12.52
N LEU A 57 7.07 -6.15 13.29
CA LEU A 57 6.84 -4.71 13.08
C LEU A 57 8.05 -3.85 13.45
N ASN A 58 9.06 -4.39 14.15
CA ASN A 58 10.30 -3.67 14.43
C ASN A 58 11.16 -3.46 13.16
N PHE A 59 10.92 -4.21 12.07
CA PHE A 59 11.49 -3.91 10.76
C PHE A 59 10.88 -2.66 10.11
N SER A 60 9.74 -2.18 10.63
CA SER A 60 9.11 -0.98 10.11
C SER A 60 9.91 0.28 10.48
N PRO A 61 10.02 1.25 9.56
CA PRO A 61 10.82 2.47 9.73
C PRO A 61 10.46 3.29 10.98
N ARG A 62 9.20 3.23 11.43
CA ARG A 62 8.73 3.97 12.61
C ARG A 62 9.41 3.49 13.89
N THR A 63 9.70 2.20 14.02
CA THR A 63 10.39 1.64 15.19
C THR A 63 11.86 2.03 15.18
N THR A 64 12.49 1.94 14.01
CA THR A 64 13.90 2.32 13.80
C THR A 64 14.11 3.82 14.05
N ALA A 65 13.16 4.67 13.64
CA ALA A 65 13.19 6.11 13.90
C ALA A 65 12.91 6.47 15.37
N VAL A 66 11.97 5.80 16.04
CA VAL A 66 11.65 6.09 17.45
C VAL A 66 12.79 5.67 18.39
N GLU A 67 13.50 4.57 18.10
CA GLU A 67 14.69 4.18 18.85
C GLU A 67 15.88 5.10 18.60
N LEU A 68 16.00 5.69 17.39
CA LEU A 68 17.03 6.70 17.09
C LEU A 68 16.90 7.97 17.96
N TYR A 69 15.68 8.32 18.40
CA TYR A 69 15.45 9.45 19.30
C TYR A 69 15.29 9.05 20.78
N ASN A 70 15.09 7.76 21.09
CA ASN A 70 14.86 7.26 22.45
C ASN A 70 15.98 6.36 22.96
N THR A 71 17.24 6.64 22.61
CA THR A 71 18.41 6.08 23.31
C THR A 71 18.55 6.66 24.73
N GLY A 72 17.59 6.33 25.61
CA GLY A 72 17.76 6.36 27.06
C GLY A 72 18.11 7.69 27.73
N ARG A 73 17.77 8.85 27.17
CA ARG A 73 17.98 10.16 27.82
C ARG A 73 16.67 10.93 28.02
N SER A 74 16.63 11.68 29.13
CA SER A 74 15.42 12.22 29.75
C SER A 74 14.55 13.04 28.78
N ILE A 75 13.30 12.63 28.66
CA ILE A 75 12.19 13.47 28.18
C ILE A 75 12.10 14.67 29.14
N ASP A 76 11.93 15.88 28.62
CA ASP A 76 11.75 17.04 29.49
C ASP A 76 10.44 16.92 30.31
N LYS A 77 10.29 17.77 31.33
CA LYS A 77 9.09 17.76 32.21
C LYS A 77 7.77 18.04 31.49
N ASN A 78 7.82 18.42 30.21
CA ASN A 78 6.66 18.76 29.38
C ASN A 78 6.38 17.71 28.30
N GLY A 79 7.05 16.54 28.34
CA GLY A 79 6.81 15.46 27.39
C GLY A 79 7.36 15.76 25.98
N ARG A 80 8.23 16.75 25.83
CA ARG A 80 8.85 17.09 24.55
C ARG A 80 10.29 16.54 24.52
N PRO A 81 10.73 15.97 23.38
CA PRO A 81 12.15 15.72 23.18
C PRO A 81 12.90 17.06 23.23
N PRO A 82 14.11 17.13 23.84
CA PRO A 82 14.91 18.35 23.85
C PRO A 82 15.17 18.80 22.40
N LEU A 83 14.89 20.07 22.10
CA LEU A 83 15.04 20.66 20.76
C LEU A 83 16.51 20.87 20.32
N ASP A 84 17.48 20.60 21.19
CA ASP A 84 18.90 20.97 20.99
C ASP A 84 19.87 19.80 20.79
N ASP A 85 19.42 18.54 20.70
CA ASP A 85 20.32 17.38 20.47
C ASP A 85 19.97 16.64 19.16
N GLN A 86 20.50 17.15 18.05
CA GLN A 86 20.54 16.50 16.73
C GLN A 86 21.56 15.33 16.71
N SER A 87 21.36 14.27 17.50
CA SER A 87 22.33 13.17 17.60
C SER A 87 22.19 12.12 16.48
N SER A 88 22.39 12.56 15.25
CA SER A 88 22.80 11.76 14.10
C SER A 88 23.55 12.68 13.16
N ASN A 89 24.88 12.77 13.29
CA ASN A 89 25.73 13.46 12.31
C ASN A 89 25.82 12.68 10.98
N ALA A 90 24.95 11.68 10.76
CA ALA A 90 24.94 10.85 9.56
C ALA A 90 24.32 11.62 8.38
N LEU A 91 25.12 11.79 7.32
CA LEU A 91 24.72 12.30 6.02
C LEU A 91 23.72 11.35 5.32
N SER A 92 23.91 10.03 5.47
CA SER A 92 22.99 9.02 4.94
C SER A 92 23.01 7.75 5.77
N THR A 93 21.89 7.03 5.80
CA THR A 93 21.76 5.74 6.49
C THR A 93 21.07 4.73 5.59
N TYR A 94 21.61 3.51 5.49
CA TYR A 94 21.03 2.42 4.73
C TYR A 94 20.85 1.16 5.60
N PRO A 95 19.61 0.77 5.93
CA PRO A 95 19.34 -0.44 6.69
C PRO A 95 19.27 -1.66 5.77
N ILE A 96 19.98 -2.74 6.08
CA ILE A 96 19.81 -4.06 5.48
C ILE A 96 19.01 -4.91 6.45
N LYS A 97 17.79 -5.31 6.05
CA LYS A 97 16.84 -6.06 6.91
C LYS A 97 16.90 -7.55 6.61
N LEU A 98 17.23 -8.35 7.62
CA LEU A 98 17.54 -9.78 7.50
C LEU A 98 16.66 -10.63 8.41
N ILE A 99 16.24 -11.81 7.95
CA ILE A 99 15.37 -12.73 8.70
C ILE A 99 16.15 -13.98 9.09
N PHE A 100 15.97 -14.44 10.33
CA PHE A 100 16.45 -15.78 10.70
C PHE A 100 15.55 -16.86 10.11
N PRO A 101 16.11 -17.90 9.45
CA PRO A 101 15.34 -19.05 8.97
C PRO A 101 14.58 -19.78 10.09
N GLU A 102 13.72 -20.72 9.72
CA GLU A 102 13.04 -21.56 10.71
C GLU A 102 14.05 -22.36 11.55
N PRO A 103 13.77 -22.63 12.85
CA PRO A 103 14.69 -23.36 13.74
C PRO A 103 15.20 -24.68 13.19
N LYS A 104 14.35 -25.42 12.45
CA LYS A 104 14.71 -26.69 11.82
C LYS A 104 15.76 -26.50 10.72
N VAL A 105 15.56 -25.49 9.86
CA VAL A 105 16.49 -25.16 8.76
C VAL A 105 17.83 -24.68 9.34
N MET A 106 17.80 -23.82 10.37
CA MET A 106 19.02 -23.38 11.05
C MET A 106 19.79 -24.58 11.62
N SER A 107 19.14 -25.45 12.41
CA SER A 107 19.79 -26.64 12.99
C SER A 107 20.40 -27.53 11.91
N ASP A 108 19.69 -27.76 10.81
CA ASP A 108 20.19 -28.55 9.70
C ASP A 108 21.46 -27.94 9.07
N LEU A 109 21.49 -26.61 8.90
CA LEU A 109 22.65 -25.90 8.35
C LEU A 109 23.84 -25.85 9.32
N GLU A 110 23.59 -25.67 10.63
CA GLU A 110 24.64 -25.73 11.66
C GLU A 110 25.28 -27.14 11.69
N ASP A 111 24.46 -28.18 11.68
CA ASP A 111 24.92 -29.57 11.77
C ASP A 111 25.57 -30.09 10.49
N LYS A 112 24.97 -29.82 9.32
CA LYS A 112 25.41 -30.42 8.04
C LYS A 112 26.39 -29.57 7.26
N VAL A 113 26.39 -28.25 7.45
CA VAL A 113 27.20 -27.30 6.66
C VAL A 113 28.21 -26.54 7.52
N GLY A 114 27.93 -26.33 8.82
CA GLY A 114 28.83 -25.62 9.73
C GLY A 114 28.60 -24.12 9.78
N PHE A 115 27.39 -23.65 9.45
CA PHE A 115 27.00 -22.26 9.70
C PHE A 115 26.76 -22.04 11.20
N ASN A 116 26.84 -20.80 11.69
CA ASN A 116 26.77 -20.46 13.12
C ASN A 116 25.62 -19.49 13.46
N PHE A 117 24.36 -19.87 13.18
CA PHE A 117 23.21 -19.00 13.44
C PHE A 117 23.04 -18.65 14.93
N SER A 118 23.27 -19.62 15.82
CA SER A 118 23.15 -19.47 17.27
C SER A 118 24.04 -18.36 17.85
N VAL A 119 25.25 -18.18 17.31
CA VAL A 119 26.19 -17.15 17.78
C VAL A 119 25.70 -15.74 17.41
N TRP A 120 25.30 -15.54 16.15
CA TRP A 120 24.71 -14.28 15.67
C TRP A 120 23.41 -13.93 16.39
N ARG A 121 22.61 -14.94 16.77
CA ARG A 121 21.33 -14.74 17.45
C ARG A 121 21.48 -14.33 18.92
N ASN A 122 22.53 -14.78 19.60
CA ASN A 122 22.64 -14.72 21.06
C ASN A 122 23.54 -13.60 21.61
N ASP A 123 24.83 -13.52 21.32
CA ASP A 123 25.75 -12.55 21.95
C ASP A 123 26.69 -11.87 20.94
N LEU A 124 26.13 -10.94 20.17
CA LEU A 124 26.84 -10.16 19.16
C LEU A 124 28.04 -9.39 19.73
N PRO A 125 27.93 -8.67 20.88
CA PRO A 125 29.08 -7.96 21.44
C PRO A 125 30.26 -8.87 21.78
N THR A 126 30.01 -10.08 22.29
CA THR A 126 31.09 -11.05 22.57
C THR A 126 31.67 -11.61 21.28
N LEU A 127 30.84 -11.97 20.30
CA LEU A 127 31.29 -12.43 18.98
C LEU A 127 32.24 -11.42 18.33
N LEU A 128 31.83 -10.16 18.24
CA LEU A 128 32.61 -9.11 17.56
C LEU A 128 33.89 -8.73 18.32
N LYS A 129 33.94 -8.95 19.63
CA LYS A 129 35.17 -8.79 20.43
C LYS A 129 36.21 -9.88 20.16
N GLU A 130 35.75 -11.11 19.95
CA GLU A 130 36.62 -12.26 19.68
C GLU A 130 37.01 -12.36 18.20
N TYR A 131 36.12 -11.91 17.32
CA TYR A 131 36.23 -11.99 15.87
C TYR A 131 35.92 -10.62 15.22
N PRO A 132 36.88 -9.67 15.28
CA PRO A 132 36.63 -8.28 14.91
C PRO A 132 36.61 -8.03 13.39
N CYS A 133 37.04 -8.98 12.56
CA CYS A 133 37.00 -8.83 11.09
C CYS A 133 35.64 -9.26 10.57
N LEU A 134 34.77 -8.29 10.31
CA LEU A 134 33.41 -8.49 9.85
C LEU A 134 33.33 -8.37 8.33
N THR A 135 32.54 -9.22 7.69
CA THR A 135 32.20 -9.08 6.26
C THR A 135 30.70 -9.26 6.08
N VAL A 136 30.08 -8.32 5.38
CA VAL A 136 28.69 -8.39 4.94
C VAL A 136 28.70 -8.53 3.42
N ILE A 137 28.16 -9.62 2.89
CA ILE A 137 28.08 -9.86 1.44
C ILE A 137 26.62 -9.92 1.06
N LEU A 138 26.15 -8.94 0.29
CA LEU A 138 24.84 -8.99 -0.34
C LEU A 138 24.96 -9.74 -1.65
N ILE A 139 24.08 -10.72 -1.89
CA ILE A 139 24.11 -11.50 -3.13
C ILE A 139 22.72 -11.58 -3.77
N ASN A 140 22.71 -11.51 -5.10
CA ASN A 140 21.58 -11.88 -5.94
C ASN A 140 21.89 -13.13 -6.74
N LEU A 141 20.97 -14.07 -6.70
CA LEU A 141 21.09 -15.35 -7.40
C LEU A 141 20.45 -15.23 -8.78
N THR A 142 21.04 -15.91 -9.77
CA THR A 142 20.46 -16.01 -11.12
C THR A 142 19.08 -16.66 -11.07
N ASP A 143 18.16 -16.19 -11.90
CA ASP A 143 16.81 -16.74 -11.97
C ASP A 143 16.81 -18.23 -12.36
N GLU A 144 17.76 -18.67 -13.19
CA GLU A 144 17.96 -20.08 -13.50
C GLU A 144 18.33 -20.91 -12.26
N PHE A 145 19.17 -20.38 -11.37
CA PHE A 145 19.52 -21.07 -10.13
C PHE A 145 18.34 -21.11 -9.18
N LYS A 146 17.57 -20.03 -9.05
CA LYS A 146 16.32 -20.01 -8.27
C LYS A 146 15.35 -21.09 -8.79
N GLY A 147 15.29 -21.27 -10.11
CA GLY A 147 14.61 -22.40 -10.78
C GLY A 147 13.09 -22.38 -10.59
N GLN A 148 12.44 -23.54 -10.79
CA GLN A 148 11.00 -23.74 -10.54
C GLN A 148 10.68 -24.18 -9.10
N ILE A 149 11.65 -24.13 -8.19
CA ILE A 149 11.41 -24.40 -6.77
C ILE A 149 10.42 -23.32 -6.28
N PRO A 150 9.42 -23.66 -5.44
CA PRO A 150 8.59 -22.64 -4.81
C PRO A 150 9.47 -21.53 -4.22
N ARG A 151 9.09 -20.26 -4.36
CA ARG A 151 9.87 -19.14 -3.77
C ARG A 151 9.86 -19.24 -2.25
N ASP A 152 10.82 -20.01 -1.73
CA ASP A 152 11.01 -20.30 -0.32
C ASP A 152 12.44 -19.87 0.09
N PRO A 153 12.64 -18.54 0.22
CA PRO A 153 13.95 -17.98 0.53
C PRO A 153 14.43 -18.41 1.92
N CYS A 154 13.54 -18.71 2.87
CA CYS A 154 13.92 -19.17 4.21
C CYS A 154 14.18 -20.67 4.33
N GLY A 155 13.85 -21.49 3.32
CA GLY A 155 13.91 -22.94 3.39
C GLY A 155 14.70 -23.57 2.25
N ASN A 156 14.00 -24.18 1.28
CA ASN A 156 14.63 -25.02 0.25
C ASN A 156 15.64 -24.28 -0.62
N GLN A 157 15.40 -23.01 -0.94
CA GLN A 157 16.33 -22.21 -1.73
C GLN A 157 17.63 -21.94 -0.96
N LEU A 158 17.53 -21.59 0.33
CA LEU A 158 18.67 -21.41 1.21
C LEU A 158 19.47 -22.71 1.39
N MET A 159 18.78 -23.83 1.60
CA MET A 159 19.41 -25.16 1.69
C MET A 159 20.17 -25.50 0.41
N ARG A 160 19.61 -25.16 -0.77
CA ARG A 160 20.27 -25.38 -2.05
C ARG A 160 21.54 -24.53 -2.18
N LEU A 161 21.49 -23.25 -1.85
CA LEU A 161 22.65 -22.36 -1.85
C LEU A 161 23.75 -22.89 -0.90
N ALA A 162 23.37 -23.26 0.33
CA ALA A 162 24.31 -23.80 1.31
C ALA A 162 24.95 -25.11 0.85
N ASN A 163 24.19 -25.99 0.19
CA ASN A 163 24.73 -27.22 -0.39
C ASN A 163 25.69 -26.94 -1.56
N THR A 164 25.44 -25.91 -2.36
CA THR A 164 26.38 -25.49 -3.42
C THR A 164 27.70 -25.01 -2.83
N ILE A 165 27.67 -24.23 -1.75
CA ILE A 165 28.87 -23.81 -1.01
C ILE A 165 29.60 -25.01 -0.42
N LYS A 166 28.87 -25.90 0.27
CA LYS A 166 29.42 -27.12 0.88
C LYS A 166 30.11 -28.06 -0.11
N ASN A 167 29.59 -28.17 -1.33
CA ASN A 167 30.15 -29.04 -2.36
C ASN A 167 31.18 -28.32 -3.26
N GLY A 168 31.51 -27.06 -2.93
CA GLY A 168 32.37 -26.20 -3.72
C GLY A 168 33.87 -26.48 -3.59
N GLN A 169 34.64 -26.05 -4.60
CA GLN A 169 36.10 -26.02 -4.57
C GLN A 169 36.61 -24.58 -4.45
N PHE A 170 37.25 -24.29 -3.33
CA PHE A 170 37.75 -22.97 -2.95
C PHE A 170 39.20 -22.82 -3.39
N LEU A 171 39.55 -21.62 -3.85
CA LEU A 171 40.91 -21.32 -4.23
C LEU A 171 41.69 -20.84 -3.01
N SER A 172 42.73 -21.57 -2.62
CA SER A 172 43.69 -21.13 -1.60
C SER A 172 44.63 -20.07 -2.14
N SER A 173 45.33 -19.37 -1.25
CA SER A 173 46.35 -18.39 -1.58
C SER A 173 47.52 -18.93 -2.40
N ASP A 174 47.88 -20.20 -2.22
CA ASP A 174 48.96 -20.88 -2.97
C ASP A 174 48.51 -21.41 -4.34
N THR A 175 47.39 -20.92 -4.87
CA THR A 175 46.77 -21.38 -6.13
C THR A 175 46.24 -22.82 -6.12
N LYS A 176 46.15 -23.45 -4.94
CA LYS A 176 45.63 -24.81 -4.76
C LYS A 176 44.13 -24.79 -4.51
N PHE A 177 43.40 -25.65 -5.21
CA PHE A 177 41.99 -25.90 -4.90
C PHE A 177 41.88 -26.79 -3.66
N PHE A 178 41.02 -26.41 -2.74
CA PHE A 178 40.65 -27.25 -1.59
C PHE A 178 39.13 -27.40 -1.52
N SER A 179 38.68 -28.51 -0.96
CA SER A 179 37.25 -28.76 -0.73
C SER A 179 36.78 -27.95 0.47
N TYR A 180 35.51 -27.56 0.48
CA TYR A 180 34.90 -26.92 1.64
C TYR A 180 35.20 -27.68 2.94
N ASP A 181 35.63 -26.95 3.96
CA ASP A 181 35.85 -27.48 5.30
C ASP A 181 34.81 -26.87 6.26
N LYS A 182 34.08 -27.74 6.95
CA LYS A 182 33.07 -27.36 7.94
C LYS A 182 33.71 -26.54 9.07
N ASP A 183 34.91 -26.90 9.50
CA ASP A 183 35.58 -26.24 10.62
C ASP A 183 36.03 -24.82 10.24
N LEU A 184 36.40 -24.59 8.97
CA LEU A 184 36.71 -23.24 8.47
C LEU A 184 35.49 -22.32 8.50
N ALA A 185 34.32 -22.80 8.05
CA ALA A 185 33.09 -22.02 8.10
C ALA A 185 32.63 -21.71 9.52
N GLN A 186 32.81 -22.66 10.45
CA GLN A 186 32.53 -22.45 11.87
C GLN A 186 33.50 -21.44 12.50
N ASN A 187 34.78 -21.52 12.18
CA ASN A 187 35.79 -20.55 12.66
C ASN A 187 35.58 -19.14 12.10
N ALA A 188 34.99 -19.04 10.91
CA ALA A 188 34.61 -17.77 10.30
C ALA A 188 33.23 -17.25 10.77
N ASN A 189 32.57 -17.98 11.67
CA ASN A 189 31.21 -17.71 12.13
C ASN A 189 30.25 -17.41 10.97
N LEU A 190 30.32 -18.20 9.90
CA LEU A 190 29.51 -17.95 8.70
C LEU A 190 28.01 -18.15 8.99
N CYS A 191 27.16 -17.21 8.57
CA CYS A 191 25.73 -17.46 8.42
C CYS A 191 25.17 -16.79 7.16
N ILE A 192 24.06 -17.32 6.64
CA ILE A 192 23.37 -16.78 5.46
C ILE A 192 21.93 -16.50 5.85
N LEU A 193 21.51 -15.25 5.70
CA LEU A 193 20.18 -14.76 6.08
C LEU A 193 19.44 -14.25 4.83
N PRO A 194 18.18 -14.66 4.62
CA PRO A 194 17.29 -14.01 3.66
C PRO A 194 17.14 -12.52 3.96
N SER A 195 17.08 -11.70 2.92
CA SER A 195 16.88 -10.25 3.03
C SER A 195 15.47 -9.84 2.62
N LEU A 196 14.89 -8.85 3.31
CA LEU A 196 13.64 -8.21 2.87
C LEU A 196 13.88 -7.24 1.71
N GLY A 197 15.14 -6.85 1.49
CA GLY A 197 15.54 -5.88 0.47
C GLY A 197 15.58 -6.47 -0.92
N TYR A 198 16.33 -5.82 -1.80
CA TYR A 198 16.48 -6.29 -3.17
C TYR A 198 17.45 -7.46 -3.32
N SER A 199 18.44 -7.55 -2.44
CA SER A 199 19.32 -8.72 -2.34
C SER A 199 18.52 -9.99 -2.00
N ASP A 200 18.76 -11.11 -2.66
CA ASP A 200 18.15 -12.40 -2.26
C ASP A 200 18.62 -12.83 -0.86
N TYR A 201 19.93 -12.73 -0.60
CA TYR A 201 20.55 -13.12 0.67
C TYR A 201 21.64 -12.15 1.12
N CYS A 202 21.87 -12.13 2.42
CA CYS A 202 23.06 -11.56 3.04
C CYS A 202 23.87 -12.66 3.72
N ILE A 203 25.16 -12.71 3.40
CA ILE A 203 26.13 -13.57 4.06
C ILE A 203 26.87 -12.72 5.09
N LEU A 204 26.85 -13.15 6.34
CA LEU A 204 27.58 -12.53 7.44
C LEU A 204 28.72 -13.44 7.88
N LEU A 205 29.92 -12.86 7.99
CA LEU A 205 31.12 -13.52 8.52
C LEU A 205 31.74 -12.66 9.61
N ALA A 206 32.18 -13.30 10.69
CA ALA A 206 32.96 -12.67 11.74
C ALA A 206 34.20 -13.54 12.00
N GLU A 207 35.35 -13.03 11.59
CA GLU A 207 36.61 -13.74 11.57
C GLU A 207 37.68 -13.06 12.43
N LYS A 208 38.78 -13.78 12.69
CA LYS A 208 40.00 -13.16 13.25
C LYS A 208 40.78 -12.37 12.19
N SER A 209 40.64 -12.77 10.93
CA SER A 209 41.26 -12.19 9.74
C SER A 209 40.33 -12.44 8.55
N TRP A 210 40.21 -11.52 7.58
CA TRP A 210 39.35 -11.65 6.37
C TRP A 210 39.77 -12.76 5.37
N SER A 211 40.31 -13.87 5.86
CA SER A 211 40.91 -14.93 5.05
C SER A 211 39.86 -15.80 4.37
N PHE A 212 38.82 -16.25 5.09
CA PHE A 212 37.78 -17.09 4.49
C PHE A 212 36.80 -16.26 3.66
N ALA A 213 36.41 -15.06 4.09
CA ALA A 213 35.53 -14.17 3.33
C ALA A 213 36.01 -13.93 1.89
N THR A 214 37.30 -13.61 1.71
CA THR A 214 37.88 -13.38 0.38
C THR A 214 37.98 -14.66 -0.48
N GLN A 215 37.96 -15.84 0.13
CA GLN A 215 37.89 -17.13 -0.57
C GLN A 215 36.45 -17.48 -0.97
N LEU A 216 35.49 -17.16 -0.11
CA LEU A 216 34.08 -17.35 -0.38
C LEU A 216 33.59 -16.49 -1.54
N VAL A 217 33.93 -15.18 -1.56
CA VAL A 217 33.55 -14.27 -2.65
C VAL A 217 34.07 -14.78 -4.00
N GLU A 218 35.35 -15.16 -4.05
CA GLU A 218 35.97 -15.69 -5.27
C GLU A 218 35.33 -17.02 -5.72
N PHE A 219 34.99 -17.90 -4.78
CA PHE A 219 34.24 -19.12 -5.08
C PHE A 219 32.86 -18.79 -5.67
N LEU A 220 32.11 -17.86 -5.08
CA LEU A 220 30.77 -17.50 -5.54
C LEU A 220 30.77 -16.97 -6.98
N HIS A 221 31.78 -16.18 -7.39
CA HIS A 221 31.95 -15.72 -8.78
C HIS A 221 32.19 -16.86 -9.78
N ARG A 222 32.73 -18.00 -9.33
CA ARG A 222 32.96 -19.19 -10.16
C ARG A 222 31.90 -20.27 -10.02
N ALA A 223 31.04 -20.18 -9.01
CA ALA A 223 30.11 -21.23 -8.67
C ALA A 223 29.03 -21.37 -9.74
N SER A 224 28.82 -22.60 -10.20
CA SER A 224 27.84 -22.94 -11.23
C SER A 224 27.09 -24.21 -10.85
N PHE A 225 25.86 -24.36 -11.34
CA PHE A 225 25.10 -25.60 -11.21
C PHE A 225 24.87 -26.24 -12.58
N GLU A 226 24.67 -27.55 -12.59
CA GLU A 226 24.37 -28.30 -13.82
C GLU A 226 22.85 -28.25 -14.09
N LYS A 227 22.48 -27.79 -15.28
CA LYS A 227 21.08 -27.71 -15.71
C LYS A 227 20.74 -28.93 -16.59
N HIS A 228 19.81 -29.76 -16.14
CA HIS A 228 19.32 -30.90 -16.94
C HIS A 228 18.19 -30.46 -17.90
N ALA A 229 18.07 -31.10 -19.07
CA ALA A 229 17.00 -30.83 -20.02
C ALA A 229 15.65 -31.40 -19.54
N SER A 230 14.55 -30.77 -19.98
CA SER A 230 13.18 -31.07 -19.57
C SER A 230 12.70 -32.49 -19.92
N ASP A 231 13.38 -33.15 -20.86
CA ASP A 231 13.09 -34.51 -21.36
C ASP A 231 13.98 -35.59 -20.73
N GLY A 232 14.82 -35.23 -19.73
CA GLY A 232 15.76 -36.14 -19.09
C GLY A 232 17.01 -36.43 -19.92
N SER A 233 17.19 -35.79 -21.08
CA SER A 233 18.44 -35.87 -21.83
C SER A 233 19.54 -35.02 -21.18
N VAL A 234 20.77 -35.54 -21.20
CA VAL A 234 21.93 -34.88 -20.59
C VAL A 234 22.41 -33.77 -21.50
N VAL A 235 21.93 -32.54 -21.26
CA VAL A 235 22.64 -31.33 -21.70
C VAL A 235 23.49 -30.86 -20.53
N GLN A 236 24.81 -30.98 -20.61
CA GLN A 236 25.74 -30.48 -19.59
C GLN A 236 25.97 -28.97 -19.78
N GLU A 237 24.95 -28.15 -19.52
CA GLU A 237 25.13 -26.70 -19.47
C GLU A 237 25.37 -26.28 -18.01
N LYS A 238 26.55 -25.71 -17.74
CA LYS A 238 26.87 -25.11 -16.44
C LYS A 238 26.40 -23.68 -16.41
N VAL A 239 25.51 -23.38 -15.47
CA VAL A 239 24.91 -22.06 -15.31
C VAL A 239 25.44 -21.43 -14.03
N PRO A 240 25.98 -20.20 -14.06
CA PRO A 240 26.44 -19.49 -12.88
C PRO A 240 25.29 -19.28 -11.88
N ILE A 241 25.60 -19.40 -10.59
CA ILE A 241 24.61 -19.21 -9.53
C ILE A 241 24.44 -17.74 -9.13
N LEU A 242 25.52 -16.96 -9.22
CA LEU A 242 25.58 -15.58 -8.76
C LEU A 242 25.29 -14.65 -9.93
N SER A 243 24.33 -13.73 -9.75
CA SER A 243 24.09 -12.66 -10.71
C SER A 243 24.92 -11.43 -10.40
N THR A 244 24.87 -10.96 -9.16
CA THR A 244 25.57 -9.76 -8.68
C THR A 244 25.84 -9.91 -7.18
N ASP A 245 26.87 -9.24 -6.69
CA ASP A 245 27.22 -9.17 -5.28
C ASP A 245 27.73 -7.77 -4.89
N TYR A 246 27.65 -7.48 -3.59
CA TYR A 246 28.28 -6.32 -2.98
C TYR A 246 28.89 -6.68 -1.63
N VAL A 247 30.19 -6.45 -1.50
CA VAL A 247 31.00 -6.89 -0.36
C VAL A 247 31.35 -5.68 0.50
N ILE A 248 31.00 -5.73 1.78
CA ILE A 248 31.25 -4.68 2.76
C ILE A 248 32.16 -5.25 3.85
N PRO A 249 33.47 -5.03 3.76
CA PRO A 249 34.38 -5.36 4.83
C PRO A 249 34.32 -4.29 5.92
N ALA A 250 34.32 -4.71 7.18
CA ALA A 250 34.29 -3.82 8.33
C ALA A 250 35.10 -4.38 9.49
N TYR A 251 35.53 -3.49 10.36
CA TYR A 251 36.37 -3.83 11.50
C TYR A 251 35.72 -3.39 12.81
N HIS A 252 35.55 -4.29 13.78
CA HIS A 252 35.02 -3.94 15.10
C HIS A 252 36.16 -3.52 16.05
N VAL A 253 36.14 -2.27 16.50
CA VAL A 253 37.22 -1.71 17.33
C VAL A 253 37.19 -2.29 18.73
N CYS A 254 38.24 -3.06 19.07
CA CYS A 254 38.44 -3.64 20.39
C CYS A 254 39.48 -2.88 21.22
N GLU A 255 39.39 -2.93 22.55
CA GLU A 255 40.34 -2.25 23.46
C GLU A 255 41.74 -2.90 23.53
N LYS A 256 41.91 -4.15 23.07
CA LYS A 256 43.16 -4.92 23.14
C LYS A 256 43.96 -4.89 21.82
N SER A 257 45.30 -4.98 21.94
CA SER A 257 46.31 -4.94 20.85
C SER A 257 45.96 -5.81 19.64
N TYR A 258 46.06 -5.22 18.44
CA TYR A 258 45.66 -5.74 17.12
C TYR A 258 46.63 -6.75 16.47
N ASN A 259 47.40 -7.50 17.27
CA ASN A 259 48.42 -8.43 16.73
C ASN A 259 47.73 -9.62 16.03
N ASN A 260 48.16 -9.97 14.81
CA ASN A 260 47.72 -11.10 13.99
C ASN A 260 46.45 -10.90 13.11
N ILE A 261 46.05 -9.67 12.78
CA ILE A 261 44.98 -9.44 11.78
C ILE A 261 45.49 -9.63 10.35
N TYR A 262 46.76 -9.30 10.12
CA TYR A 262 47.40 -9.42 8.81
C TYR A 262 47.50 -10.88 8.39
N HIS A 263 47.08 -11.13 7.15
CA HIS A 263 47.35 -12.36 6.43
C HIS A 263 48.11 -12.01 5.16
N GLU A 264 49.09 -12.83 4.76
CA GLU A 264 49.96 -12.57 3.59
C GLU A 264 49.22 -12.31 2.26
N HIS A 265 47.91 -12.58 2.21
CA HIS A 265 47.10 -12.58 1.00
C HIS A 265 45.93 -11.59 1.04
N THR A 266 45.85 -10.78 2.09
CA THR A 266 44.90 -9.68 2.20
C THR A 266 45.69 -8.38 2.30
N GLN A 267 45.56 -7.54 1.28
CA GLN A 267 46.21 -6.23 1.23
C GLN A 267 45.19 -5.15 1.54
N LEU A 268 45.57 -4.19 2.39
CA LEU A 268 44.79 -2.98 2.60
C LEU A 268 45.29 -1.92 1.63
N SER A 269 44.36 -1.32 0.89
CA SER A 269 44.65 -0.15 0.07
C SER A 269 43.74 1.00 0.46
N MET A 270 44.27 2.22 0.43
CA MET A 270 43.53 3.41 0.81
C MET A 270 43.71 4.46 -0.27
N LYS A 271 42.64 4.80 -0.98
CA LYS A 271 42.59 5.94 -1.88
C LYS A 271 42.36 7.20 -1.07
N ILE A 272 43.11 8.24 -1.37
CA ILE A 272 43.17 9.47 -0.59
C ILE A 272 43.09 10.67 -1.52
N HIS A 273 42.31 11.68 -1.14
CA HIS A 273 42.31 12.99 -1.80
C HIS A 273 42.94 14.01 -0.87
N LEU A 274 44.07 14.60 -1.28
CA LEU A 274 44.84 15.58 -0.50
C LEU A 274 44.13 16.94 -0.46
N ARG A 275 44.33 17.68 0.64
CA ARG A 275 43.86 19.06 0.75
C ARG A 275 44.63 20.00 -0.18
N PRO A 276 44.02 21.12 -0.61
CA PRO A 276 44.74 22.14 -1.38
C PRO A 276 45.99 22.61 -0.63
N GLY A 277 47.13 22.62 -1.31
CA GLY A 277 48.42 23.03 -0.74
C GLY A 277 49.24 21.93 -0.07
N VAL A 278 48.70 20.71 0.05
CA VAL A 278 49.44 19.54 0.55
C VAL A 278 50.04 18.77 -0.63
N THR A 279 51.30 18.36 -0.52
CA THR A 279 51.99 17.59 -1.54
C THR A 279 52.00 16.09 -1.24
N VAL A 280 52.18 15.27 -2.28
CA VAL A 280 52.35 13.81 -2.14
C VAL A 280 53.59 13.47 -1.29
N LEU A 281 54.62 14.33 -1.30
CA LEU A 281 55.80 14.18 -0.45
C LEU A 281 55.47 14.34 1.03
N ASP A 282 54.60 15.29 1.39
CA ASP A 282 54.14 15.48 2.77
C ASP A 282 53.38 14.24 3.27
N LEU A 283 52.53 13.67 2.40
CA LEU A 283 51.83 12.41 2.68
C LEU A 283 52.84 11.26 2.89
N LYS A 284 53.80 11.10 1.98
CA LYS A 284 54.81 10.04 2.03
C LYS A 284 55.67 10.10 3.29
N GLN A 285 56.07 11.30 3.71
CA GLN A 285 56.82 11.50 4.95
C GLN A 285 56.02 11.10 6.19
N MET A 286 54.69 11.31 6.20
CA MET A 286 53.84 10.93 7.34
C MET A 286 53.51 9.44 7.40
N VAL A 287 53.20 8.82 6.25
CA VAL A 287 52.89 7.37 6.22
C VAL A 287 54.14 6.50 6.37
N GLY A 288 55.33 7.03 6.04
CA GLY A 288 56.62 6.36 6.20
C GLY A 288 56.93 5.33 5.09
N ASP A 289 58.12 4.74 5.15
CA ASP A 289 58.68 3.92 4.05
C ASP A 289 58.00 2.56 3.85
N ASN A 290 57.24 2.08 4.84
CA ASN A 290 56.60 0.77 4.78
C ASN A 290 55.30 0.77 3.95
N VAL A 291 54.73 1.95 3.67
CA VAL A 291 53.51 2.12 2.86
C VAL A 291 53.91 2.65 1.50
N GLU A 292 53.49 1.97 0.43
CA GLU A 292 53.72 2.47 -0.91
C GLU A 292 52.70 3.55 -1.26
N VAL A 293 53.18 4.67 -1.80
CA VAL A 293 52.35 5.82 -2.19
C VAL A 293 52.41 6.00 -3.70
N TYR A 294 51.26 5.86 -4.35
CA TYR A 294 51.08 6.08 -5.78
C TYR A 294 50.29 7.36 -6.00
N GLN A 295 50.82 8.29 -6.79
CA GLN A 295 50.05 9.42 -7.27
C GLN A 295 49.16 8.96 -8.44
N MET A 296 47.87 9.24 -8.35
CA MET A 296 46.89 8.93 -9.39
C MET A 296 46.69 10.14 -10.32
N SER A 297 45.63 10.16 -11.13
CA SER A 297 45.34 11.29 -12.04
C SER A 297 45.18 12.60 -11.26
N GLY A 298 46.06 13.58 -11.51
CA GLY A 298 46.07 14.88 -10.81
C GLY A 298 47.14 14.98 -9.70
N SER A 299 47.21 16.12 -9.01
CA SER A 299 48.18 16.37 -7.93
C SER A 299 47.67 16.01 -6.53
N SER A 300 46.37 15.77 -6.38
CA SER A 300 45.71 15.54 -5.09
C SER A 300 45.33 14.09 -4.84
N ASP A 301 45.12 13.28 -5.88
CA ASP A 301 44.62 11.91 -5.72
C ASP A 301 45.80 10.94 -5.56
N CYS A 302 45.79 10.19 -4.46
CA CYS A 302 46.83 9.22 -4.10
C CYS A 302 46.21 7.86 -3.78
N LEU A 303 46.96 6.79 -4.01
CA LEU A 303 46.66 5.43 -3.57
C LEU A 303 47.78 4.96 -2.64
N LEU A 304 47.41 4.54 -1.44
CA LEU A 304 48.30 3.90 -0.48
C LEU A 304 48.11 2.38 -0.54
N GLU A 305 49.19 1.62 -0.55
CA GLU A 305 49.15 0.15 -0.51
C GLU A 305 50.02 -0.42 0.62
N ALA A 306 49.43 -1.31 1.43
CA ALA A 306 50.15 -2.08 2.43
C ALA A 306 50.68 -3.39 1.85
N LYS A 307 52.02 -3.54 1.81
CA LYS A 307 52.71 -4.78 1.38
C LYS A 307 53.35 -5.58 2.52
N SER A 308 53.20 -5.12 3.77
CA SER A 308 53.71 -5.82 4.96
C SER A 308 52.71 -5.73 6.10
N GLU A 309 52.83 -6.61 7.09
CA GLU A 309 52.03 -6.58 8.31
C GLU A 309 52.07 -5.22 9.00
N THR A 310 53.26 -4.62 9.10
CA THR A 310 53.45 -3.31 9.72
C THR A 310 52.74 -2.19 8.95
N ALA A 311 52.76 -2.25 7.61
CA ALA A 311 52.07 -1.29 6.76
C ALA A 311 50.55 -1.47 6.83
N PHE A 312 50.09 -2.72 6.93
CA PHE A 312 48.67 -3.06 7.05
C PHE A 312 48.10 -2.51 8.35
N GLY A 313 48.77 -2.78 9.48
CA GLY A 313 48.38 -2.23 10.78
C GLY A 313 48.31 -0.71 10.76
N LYS A 314 49.33 -0.05 10.18
CA LYS A 314 49.35 1.42 10.09
C LYS A 314 48.20 1.98 9.25
N LEU A 315 47.90 1.39 8.08
CA LEU A 315 46.76 1.83 7.27
C LEU A 315 45.41 1.55 7.94
N LEU A 316 45.29 0.44 8.67
CA LEU A 316 44.09 0.12 9.44
C LEU A 316 43.88 1.11 10.59
N ASP A 317 44.95 1.43 11.34
CA ASP A 317 44.92 2.43 12.41
C ASP A 317 44.43 3.79 11.87
N ILE A 318 44.94 4.24 10.71
CA ILE A 318 44.49 5.47 10.03
C ILE A 318 42.99 5.42 9.69
N ALA A 319 42.48 4.26 9.26
CA ALA A 319 41.07 4.07 8.94
C ALA A 319 40.17 4.17 10.19
N ILE A 320 40.64 3.69 11.35
CA ILE A 320 39.83 3.55 12.58
C ILE A 320 40.07 4.63 13.67
N ALA A 321 40.99 5.57 13.45
CA ALA A 321 41.54 6.50 14.46
C ALA A 321 40.57 7.49 15.15
N ASN A 322 39.27 7.41 14.91
CA ASN A 322 38.28 8.33 15.51
C ASN A 322 37.73 7.90 16.88
N HIS A 323 38.20 6.79 17.47
CA HIS A 323 37.61 6.23 18.70
C HIS A 323 38.43 6.40 19.99
N LYS A 324 39.63 7.00 19.95
CA LYS A 324 40.43 7.25 21.17
C LYS A 324 41.00 8.67 21.20
N LYS A 325 40.82 9.38 22.33
CA LYS A 325 41.69 10.50 22.73
C LYS A 325 43.11 9.93 22.92
N GLY A 326 43.97 10.04 21.90
CA GLY A 326 45.36 9.57 21.98
C GLY A 326 46.04 9.25 20.65
N ASP A 327 45.33 9.27 19.53
CA ASP A 327 45.90 8.87 18.23
C ASP A 327 46.46 10.06 17.42
N ASP A 328 47.55 10.65 17.92
CA ASP A 328 48.12 11.88 17.37
C ASP A 328 48.72 11.71 15.95
N GLU A 329 49.16 10.52 15.56
CA GLU A 329 49.72 10.28 14.22
C GLU A 329 48.64 10.15 13.14
N ALA A 330 47.60 9.37 13.38
CA ALA A 330 46.50 9.22 12.44
C ALA A 330 45.73 10.55 12.23
N ARG A 331 45.61 11.38 13.28
CA ARG A 331 45.09 12.76 13.15
C ARG A 331 45.93 13.66 12.26
N LYS A 332 47.26 13.53 12.31
CA LYS A 332 48.16 14.30 11.44
C LYS A 332 47.94 13.93 9.98
N ILE A 333 47.78 12.65 9.66
CA ILE A 333 47.48 12.20 8.29
C ILE A 333 46.10 12.69 7.84
N ARG A 334 45.06 12.61 8.70
CA ARG A 334 43.72 13.16 8.37
C ARG A 334 43.72 14.67 8.09
N ASN A 335 44.57 15.44 8.76
CA ASN A 335 44.70 16.88 8.50
C ASN A 335 45.27 17.20 7.10
N LEU A 336 45.89 16.22 6.44
CA LEU A 336 46.44 16.37 5.09
C LEU A 336 45.40 16.06 3.99
N VAL A 337 44.24 15.49 4.34
CA VAL A 337 43.30 14.88 3.39
C VAL A 337 41.88 15.43 3.50
N ILE A 338 41.17 15.41 2.37
CA ILE A 338 39.76 15.78 2.21
C ILE A 338 38.88 14.55 2.43
N SER A 339 39.24 13.44 1.81
CA SER A 339 38.51 12.17 1.87
C SER A 339 39.45 10.97 1.76
N THR A 340 39.02 9.85 2.32
CA THR A 340 39.70 8.55 2.29
C THR A 340 38.70 7.46 1.93
N GLU A 341 39.10 6.52 1.08
CA GLU A 341 38.31 5.36 0.70
C GLU A 341 39.19 4.12 0.84
N VAL A 342 38.82 3.21 1.73
CA VAL A 342 39.62 2.04 2.08
C VAL A 342 39.04 0.81 1.39
N SER A 343 39.88 -0.06 0.86
CA SER A 343 39.46 -1.32 0.25
C SER A 343 40.40 -2.46 0.61
N LEU A 344 39.83 -3.65 0.81
CA LEU A 344 40.57 -4.90 0.92
C LEU A 344 40.80 -5.48 -0.47
N ARG A 345 42.04 -5.88 -0.75
CA ARG A 345 42.44 -6.51 -2.00
C ARG A 345 42.98 -7.90 -1.74
N ARG A 346 42.67 -8.81 -2.66
CA ARG A 346 43.29 -10.13 -2.76
C ARG A 346 43.98 -10.24 -4.12
N PRO A 347 45.28 -10.57 -4.17
CA PRO A 347 45.94 -10.86 -5.44
C PRO A 347 45.37 -12.16 -6.04
N ILE A 348 44.87 -12.10 -7.27
CA ILE A 348 44.38 -13.26 -8.02
C ILE A 348 45.53 -13.82 -8.87
N PRO A 349 45.84 -15.13 -8.79
CA PRO A 349 46.89 -15.74 -9.61
C PRO A 349 46.47 -15.81 -11.09
N SER A 350 47.42 -15.69 -12.01
CA SER A 350 47.19 -15.74 -13.47
C SER A 350 46.86 -17.15 -14.02
N ILE A 351 46.42 -18.09 -13.18
CA ILE A 351 46.14 -19.48 -13.58
C ILE A 351 44.68 -19.59 -14.00
N ASP A 352 44.43 -20.07 -15.22
CA ASP A 352 43.08 -20.40 -15.67
C ASP A 352 42.50 -21.53 -14.79
N PRO A 353 41.45 -21.27 -13.99
CA PRO A 353 40.80 -22.31 -13.21
C PRO A 353 40.24 -23.41 -14.13
N PRO A 354 40.34 -24.70 -13.74
CA PRO A 354 40.10 -25.87 -14.62
C PRO A 354 38.65 -26.06 -15.11
N MET A 355 37.74 -25.10 -14.88
CA MET A 355 36.32 -25.18 -15.24
C MET A 355 35.75 -23.99 -16.02
N HIS A 356 36.49 -22.89 -16.22
CA HIS A 356 35.94 -21.68 -16.85
C HIS A 356 35.59 -21.85 -18.34
N SER A 357 36.14 -22.86 -19.03
CA SER A 357 35.91 -23.11 -20.45
C SER A 357 34.54 -23.72 -20.79
N LEU A 358 33.72 -24.08 -19.80
CA LEU A 358 32.43 -24.77 -19.99
C LEU A 358 31.21 -24.04 -19.40
N THR A 359 31.40 -22.89 -18.75
CA THR A 359 30.29 -22.10 -18.21
C THR A 359 29.60 -21.35 -19.34
N ALA A 360 28.32 -21.61 -19.57
CA ALA A 360 27.59 -20.94 -20.62
C ALA A 360 27.37 -19.47 -20.25
N ALA A 361 27.50 -18.58 -21.24
CA ALA A 361 27.10 -17.19 -21.08
C ALA A 361 25.58 -17.15 -20.88
N VAL A 362 25.13 -16.82 -19.66
CA VAL A 362 23.71 -16.61 -19.39
C VAL A 362 23.26 -15.39 -20.15
N LYS A 363 22.31 -15.58 -21.06
CA LYS A 363 21.72 -14.47 -21.82
C LYS A 363 20.60 -13.87 -20.99
N PRO A 364 20.53 -12.54 -20.87
CA PRO A 364 19.37 -11.86 -20.31
C PRO A 364 18.08 -12.35 -20.98
N SER A 365 17.03 -12.53 -20.18
CA SER A 365 15.70 -12.80 -20.72
C SER A 365 15.26 -11.65 -21.62
N ASN A 366 14.77 -11.99 -22.82
CA ASN A 366 14.24 -11.03 -23.80
C ASN A 366 12.73 -10.79 -23.65
N GLN A 367 12.09 -11.32 -22.60
CA GLN A 367 10.63 -11.30 -22.47
C GLN A 367 10.02 -9.89 -22.55
N ILE A 368 10.68 -8.88 -21.99
CA ILE A 368 10.19 -7.50 -21.97
C ILE A 368 10.57 -6.68 -23.22
N SER A 369 11.52 -7.17 -24.04
CA SER A 369 12.09 -6.40 -25.15
C SER A 369 11.04 -6.00 -26.19
N ASN A 370 10.02 -6.84 -26.40
CA ASN A 370 8.93 -6.54 -27.33
C ASN A 370 8.09 -5.36 -26.83
N GLN A 371 7.64 -5.37 -25.57
CA GLN A 371 6.83 -4.30 -25.00
C GLN A 371 7.59 -2.97 -24.94
N ILE A 372 8.90 -3.00 -24.65
CA ILE A 372 9.75 -1.79 -24.70
C ILE A 372 9.81 -1.23 -26.12
N ASN A 373 9.95 -2.09 -27.13
CA ASN A 373 9.99 -1.67 -28.53
C ASN A 373 8.63 -1.11 -29.00
N GLU A 374 7.52 -1.71 -28.59
CA GLU A 374 6.17 -1.23 -28.86
C GLU A 374 5.96 0.17 -28.26
N LEU A 375 6.28 0.36 -26.97
CA LEU A 375 6.19 1.67 -26.33
C LEU A 375 7.06 2.71 -27.04
N ARG A 376 8.31 2.37 -27.38
CA ARG A 376 9.21 3.25 -28.14
C ARG A 376 8.64 3.62 -29.51
N ASN A 377 7.94 2.73 -30.18
CA ASN A 377 7.29 3.03 -31.46
C ASN A 377 6.15 4.03 -31.28
N VAL A 378 5.30 3.86 -30.27
CA VAL A 378 4.23 4.82 -29.94
C VAL A 378 4.82 6.20 -29.60
N LEU A 379 5.87 6.24 -28.78
CA LEU A 379 6.55 7.50 -28.42
C LEU A 379 7.17 8.20 -29.63
N LYS A 380 7.68 7.46 -30.62
CA LYS A 380 8.16 8.05 -31.88
C LYS A 380 7.03 8.68 -32.69
N THR A 381 5.86 8.06 -32.74
CA THR A 381 4.68 8.66 -33.38
C THR A 381 4.25 9.94 -32.67
N TYR A 382 4.23 9.92 -31.34
CA TYR A 382 3.95 11.12 -30.55
C TYR A 382 4.99 12.24 -30.77
N TRP A 383 6.28 11.89 -30.86
CA TRP A 383 7.35 12.84 -31.18
C TRP A 383 7.13 13.52 -32.53
N GLN A 384 6.75 12.78 -33.58
CA GLN A 384 6.44 13.34 -34.89
C GLN A 384 5.26 14.32 -34.83
N LEU A 385 4.25 14.00 -34.02
CA LEU A 385 3.10 14.87 -33.80
C LEU A 385 3.49 16.17 -33.07
N LEU A 386 4.31 16.07 -32.02
CA LEU A 386 4.81 17.25 -31.29
C LEU A 386 5.64 18.18 -32.18
N ASP A 387 6.49 17.61 -33.03
CA ASP A 387 7.32 18.37 -33.98
C ASP A 387 6.45 19.11 -35.00
N LYS A 388 5.46 18.41 -35.58
CA LYS A 388 4.49 18.99 -36.52
C LYS A 388 3.65 20.12 -35.91
N GLU A 389 3.25 19.96 -34.65
CA GLU A 389 2.44 20.94 -33.92
C GLU A 389 3.27 22.00 -33.16
N ASN A 390 4.60 22.01 -33.32
CA ASN A 390 5.56 22.92 -32.68
C ASN A 390 5.41 22.99 -31.14
N ARG A 391 5.32 21.82 -30.50
CA ARG A 391 5.18 21.66 -29.03
C ARG A 391 6.51 21.27 -28.38
N HIS A 392 6.62 21.47 -27.06
CA HIS A 392 7.84 21.11 -26.32
C HIS A 392 8.02 19.59 -26.21
N MET A 393 9.27 19.11 -26.15
CA MET A 393 9.60 17.68 -26.05
C MET A 393 10.00 17.24 -24.63
N ARG A 394 9.71 18.05 -23.60
CA ARG A 394 10.18 17.81 -22.22
C ARG A 394 9.67 16.47 -21.65
N GLN A 395 8.37 16.22 -21.74
CA GLN A 395 7.76 14.99 -21.23
C GLN A 395 8.20 13.77 -22.06
N PHE A 396 8.27 13.92 -23.39
CA PHE A 396 8.82 12.87 -24.27
C PHE A 396 10.24 12.46 -23.89
N ASN A 397 11.17 13.42 -23.76
CA ASN A 397 12.58 13.13 -23.42
C ASN A 397 12.68 12.44 -22.05
N SER A 398 11.95 12.96 -21.06
CA SER A 398 11.91 12.37 -19.71
C SER A 398 11.36 10.94 -19.74
N MET A 399 10.29 10.70 -20.50
CA MET A 399 9.71 9.37 -20.68
C MET A 399 10.70 8.41 -21.37
N TRP A 400 11.41 8.88 -22.40
CA TRP A 400 12.41 8.08 -23.12
C TRP A 400 13.54 7.59 -22.20
N ASP A 401 14.03 8.47 -21.32
CA ASP A 401 15.04 8.14 -20.33
C ASP A 401 14.52 7.11 -19.32
N ARG A 402 13.26 7.27 -18.85
CA ARG A 402 12.62 6.31 -17.92
C ARG A 402 12.41 4.93 -18.55
N VAL A 403 11.98 4.86 -19.81
CA VAL A 403 11.85 3.59 -20.55
C VAL A 403 13.21 2.89 -20.69
N THR A 404 14.28 3.66 -20.91
CA THR A 404 15.64 3.12 -20.98
C THR A 404 16.10 2.59 -19.61
N ALA A 405 15.76 3.28 -18.51
CA ALA A 405 16.03 2.77 -17.16
C ALA A 405 15.30 1.45 -16.89
N ILE A 406 14.01 1.33 -17.29
CA ILE A 406 13.25 0.07 -17.18
C ILE A 406 13.95 -1.05 -17.94
N GLU A 407 14.35 -0.80 -19.18
CA GLU A 407 15.05 -1.80 -20.01
C GLU A 407 16.34 -2.28 -19.34
N ASN A 408 17.11 -1.37 -18.74
CA ASN A 408 18.37 -1.70 -18.06
C ASN A 408 18.15 -2.55 -16.80
N ILE A 409 17.24 -2.13 -15.91
CA ILE A 409 16.93 -2.86 -14.67
C ILE A 409 16.37 -4.24 -15.01
N CYS A 410 15.37 -4.31 -15.89
CA CYS A 410 14.71 -5.56 -16.23
C CYS A 410 15.65 -6.56 -16.93
N ARG A 411 16.71 -6.12 -17.62
CA ARG A 411 17.69 -7.03 -18.26
C ARG A 411 18.66 -7.71 -17.29
N GLY A 412 18.61 -7.41 -15.99
CA GLY A 412 19.39 -8.14 -14.99
C GLY A 412 19.09 -9.65 -14.97
N LEU A 413 20.09 -10.48 -14.67
CA LEU A 413 19.95 -11.96 -14.67
C LEU A 413 19.16 -12.52 -13.46
N HIS A 414 18.71 -11.65 -12.56
CA HIS A 414 17.95 -11.97 -11.35
C HIS A 414 16.57 -11.28 -11.30
N ASN A 415 16.17 -10.64 -12.41
CA ASN A 415 15.03 -9.73 -12.49
C ASN A 415 13.85 -10.26 -13.30
N ILE A 416 13.73 -11.58 -13.50
CA ILE A 416 12.59 -12.18 -14.20
C ILE A 416 11.26 -11.86 -13.50
N SER A 417 11.26 -11.79 -12.17
CA SER A 417 10.08 -11.42 -11.38
C SER A 417 9.59 -10.02 -11.76
N LEU A 418 10.52 -9.07 -11.88
CA LEU A 418 10.22 -7.70 -12.29
C LEU A 418 9.78 -7.65 -13.76
N GLN A 419 10.40 -8.44 -14.65
CA GLN A 419 9.97 -8.55 -16.04
C GLN A 419 8.51 -9.05 -16.15
N MET A 420 8.15 -10.05 -15.37
CA MET A 420 6.79 -10.61 -15.35
C MET A 420 5.74 -9.61 -14.84
N ILE A 421 6.13 -8.67 -13.98
CA ILE A 421 5.27 -7.59 -13.49
C ILE A 421 5.18 -6.46 -14.52
N MET A 422 6.34 -5.99 -15.01
CA MET A 422 6.43 -4.83 -15.90
C MET A 422 5.90 -5.11 -17.31
N SER A 423 6.05 -6.32 -17.83
CA SER A 423 5.62 -6.68 -19.19
C SER A 423 4.12 -6.43 -19.45
N PRO A 424 3.17 -7.04 -18.72
CA PRO A 424 1.75 -6.82 -18.95
C PRO A 424 1.32 -5.37 -18.66
N TRP A 425 2.01 -4.69 -17.74
CA TRP A 425 1.76 -3.30 -17.40
C TRP A 425 2.20 -2.34 -18.52
N LEU A 426 3.38 -2.54 -19.10
CA LEU A 426 3.87 -1.76 -20.24
C LEU A 426 3.05 -2.02 -21.50
N GLU A 427 2.58 -3.24 -21.71
CA GLU A 427 1.67 -3.56 -22.80
C GLU A 427 0.35 -2.77 -22.65
N ALA A 428 -0.24 -2.72 -21.45
CA ALA A 428 -1.44 -1.93 -21.15
C ALA A 428 -1.23 -0.43 -21.35
N PHE A 429 -0.09 0.08 -20.85
CA PHE A 429 0.27 1.48 -21.02
C PHE A 429 0.52 1.87 -22.47
N SER A 430 1.17 0.99 -23.24
CA SER A 430 1.44 1.23 -24.65
C SER A 430 0.15 1.27 -25.47
N ASP A 431 -0.81 0.38 -25.19
CA ASP A 431 -2.12 0.38 -25.85
C ASP A 431 -2.91 1.66 -25.54
N GLY A 432 -3.01 2.05 -24.26
CA GLY A 432 -3.68 3.28 -23.85
C GLY A 432 -3.08 4.52 -24.49
N LEU A 433 -1.75 4.64 -24.45
CA LEU A 433 -1.03 5.76 -25.05
C LEU A 433 -1.22 5.79 -26.57
N TYR A 434 -1.15 4.63 -27.24
CA TYR A 434 -1.38 4.51 -28.67
C TYR A 434 -2.77 5.03 -29.06
N ARG A 435 -3.80 4.68 -28.29
CA ARG A 435 -5.18 5.12 -28.55
C ARG A 435 -5.33 6.64 -28.46
N PHE A 436 -4.75 7.29 -27.43
CA PHE A 436 -4.75 8.76 -27.34
C PHE A 436 -3.95 9.42 -28.45
N VAL A 437 -2.74 8.94 -28.75
CA VAL A 437 -1.90 9.49 -29.83
C VAL A 437 -2.61 9.36 -31.18
N LYS A 438 -3.27 8.23 -31.46
CA LYS A 438 -4.06 8.03 -32.68
C LYS A 438 -5.27 8.95 -32.78
N GLN A 439 -5.94 9.24 -31.65
CA GLN A 439 -7.02 10.23 -31.64
C GLN A 439 -6.48 11.63 -31.94
N ALA A 440 -5.35 12.01 -31.35
CA ALA A 440 -4.70 13.29 -31.63
C ALA A 440 -4.30 13.42 -33.10
N GLU A 441 -3.69 12.40 -33.71
CA GLU A 441 -3.38 12.38 -35.15
C GLU A 441 -4.63 12.61 -36.01
N LYS A 442 -5.76 11.96 -35.69
CA LYS A 442 -7.03 12.14 -36.43
C LYS A 442 -7.53 13.59 -36.37
N PHE A 443 -7.39 14.28 -35.24
CA PHE A 443 -7.81 15.67 -35.10
C PHE A 443 -6.83 16.65 -35.74
N ALA A 444 -5.55 16.29 -35.85
CA ALA A 444 -4.53 17.07 -36.55
C ALA A 444 -4.66 16.97 -38.08
N ASP A 445 -5.00 15.79 -38.61
CA ASP A 445 -5.04 15.49 -40.05
C ASP A 445 -6.45 15.40 -40.68
N GLY A 446 -7.51 15.69 -39.92
CA GLY A 446 -8.90 15.62 -40.43
C GLY A 446 -9.28 16.75 -41.39
N ASP A 447 -10.21 16.46 -42.32
CA ASP A 447 -10.76 17.42 -43.32
C ASP A 447 -11.36 18.71 -42.69
N SER A 448 -11.73 18.65 -41.40
CA SER A 448 -12.04 19.81 -40.57
C SER A 448 -11.26 19.72 -39.26
N ARG A 449 -10.04 20.28 -39.26
CA ARG A 449 -9.16 20.35 -38.08
C ARG A 449 -9.92 20.93 -36.88
N ASN A 450 -9.97 20.16 -35.78
CA ASN A 450 -10.62 20.59 -34.54
C ASN A 450 -9.55 20.93 -33.50
N GLU A 451 -9.09 22.19 -33.51
CA GLU A 451 -8.00 22.65 -32.64
C GLU A 451 -8.29 22.49 -31.15
N LYS A 452 -9.55 22.67 -30.72
CA LYS A 452 -9.94 22.50 -29.31
C LYS A 452 -9.79 21.05 -28.85
N GLN A 453 -10.28 20.10 -29.64
CA GLN A 453 -10.18 18.67 -29.33
C GLN A 453 -8.72 18.17 -29.42
N LEU A 454 -7.97 18.67 -30.40
CA LEU A 454 -6.54 18.36 -30.52
C LEU A 454 -5.75 18.85 -29.29
N TYR A 455 -5.95 20.10 -28.88
CA TYR A 455 -5.32 20.66 -27.68
C TYR A 455 -5.63 19.82 -26.44
N TYR A 456 -6.91 19.50 -26.24
CA TYR A 456 -7.39 18.73 -25.10
C TYR A 456 -6.78 17.32 -25.01
N ILE A 457 -6.67 16.62 -26.14
CA ILE A 457 -6.07 15.28 -26.15
C ILE A 457 -4.56 15.33 -25.96
N LEU A 458 -3.87 16.33 -26.52
CA LEU A 458 -2.44 16.50 -26.29
C LEU A 458 -2.13 16.81 -24.82
N GLU A 459 -2.94 17.64 -24.17
CA GLU A 459 -2.85 17.92 -22.73
C GLU A 459 -3.04 16.63 -21.92
N ARG A 460 -4.03 15.80 -22.25
CA ARG A 460 -4.21 14.48 -21.63
C ARG A 460 -3.02 13.53 -21.82
N VAL A 461 -2.38 13.54 -23.00
CA VAL A 461 -1.16 12.75 -23.22
C VAL A 461 -0.03 13.26 -22.33
N ASP A 462 0.18 14.57 -22.26
CA ASP A 462 1.20 15.17 -21.37
C ASP A 462 0.94 14.83 -19.89
N ASP A 463 -0.30 14.94 -19.41
CA ASP A 463 -0.70 14.58 -18.04
C ASP A 463 -0.44 13.10 -17.74
N THR A 464 -0.73 12.22 -18.71
CA THR A 464 -0.50 10.77 -18.59
C THR A 464 1.01 10.47 -18.49
N LEU A 465 1.83 11.13 -19.32
CA LEU A 465 3.29 10.99 -19.28
C LEU A 465 3.87 11.55 -17.99
N GLU A 466 3.39 12.69 -17.50
CA GLU A 466 3.82 13.28 -16.23
C GLU A 466 3.48 12.38 -15.04
N THR A 467 2.27 11.81 -15.03
CA THR A 467 1.85 10.80 -14.05
C THR A 467 2.80 9.59 -14.08
N PHE A 468 3.21 9.14 -15.27
CA PHE A 468 4.16 8.02 -15.39
C PHE A 468 5.51 8.39 -14.79
N ILE A 469 6.05 9.53 -15.20
CA ILE A 469 7.36 10.01 -14.77
C ILE A 469 7.39 10.17 -13.24
N THR A 470 6.29 10.58 -12.63
CA THR A 470 6.17 10.76 -11.19
C THR A 470 5.99 9.43 -10.46
N GLU A 471 4.95 8.67 -10.81
CA GLU A 471 4.55 7.48 -10.06
C GLU A 471 5.47 6.29 -10.35
N VAL A 472 5.70 5.98 -11.63
CA VAL A 472 6.59 4.88 -12.04
C VAL A 472 8.05 5.28 -11.82
N GLY A 473 8.40 6.54 -12.09
CA GLY A 473 9.76 7.04 -11.87
C GLY A 473 10.22 6.91 -10.41
N SER A 474 9.33 7.12 -9.44
CA SER A 474 9.64 6.88 -8.02
C SER A 474 9.97 5.40 -7.76
N LEU A 475 9.16 4.47 -8.28
CA LEU A 475 9.44 3.03 -8.13
C LEU A 475 10.75 2.63 -8.80
N LEU A 476 11.01 3.13 -10.02
CA LEU A 476 12.26 2.85 -10.74
C LEU A 476 13.48 3.38 -10.01
N ALA A 477 13.34 4.51 -9.34
CA ALA A 477 14.39 5.06 -8.53
C ALA A 477 14.67 4.17 -7.30
N ASP A 478 13.63 3.64 -6.65
CA ASP A 478 13.80 2.68 -5.55
C ASP A 478 14.40 1.35 -6.01
N LEU A 479 13.98 0.84 -7.17
CA LEU A 479 14.52 -0.38 -7.79
C LEU A 479 15.97 -0.18 -8.23
N SER A 480 16.27 0.85 -9.02
CA SER A 480 17.62 1.15 -9.52
C SER A 480 18.64 1.27 -8.40
N ARG A 481 18.27 1.96 -7.31
CA ARG A 481 19.15 2.15 -6.15
C ARG A 481 19.40 0.87 -5.37
N SER A 482 18.47 -0.08 -5.43
CA SER A 482 18.57 -1.36 -4.73
C SER A 482 19.17 -2.49 -5.59
N ASP A 483 18.99 -2.43 -6.92
CA ASP A 483 19.41 -3.42 -7.93
C ASP A 483 20.88 -3.29 -8.32
N CYS A 484 21.38 -2.05 -8.47
CA CYS A 484 22.74 -1.83 -8.96
C CYS A 484 23.83 -1.97 -7.90
N PHE A 485 23.49 -2.30 -6.64
CA PHE A 485 24.38 -2.16 -5.47
C PHE A 485 25.16 -0.82 -5.44
N PHE A 486 24.64 0.19 -6.14
CA PHE A 486 25.21 1.53 -6.25
C PHE A 486 24.77 2.35 -5.04
N MET A 487 24.97 1.79 -3.85
CA MET A 487 24.66 2.44 -2.57
C MET A 487 25.52 3.70 -2.33
N GLU A 488 26.47 3.97 -3.24
CA GLU A 488 27.53 4.95 -3.14
C GLU A 488 27.25 6.27 -3.89
N SER A 489 26.26 6.32 -4.79
CA SER A 489 26.07 7.47 -5.72
C SER A 489 24.90 8.41 -5.41
N GLU A 490 23.92 8.01 -4.60
CA GLU A 490 22.71 8.84 -4.35
C GLU A 490 22.31 8.89 -2.87
N HIS A 491 21.86 10.07 -2.42
CA HIS A 491 21.25 10.23 -1.09
C HIS A 491 19.85 9.60 -1.09
N TYR A 492 19.57 8.73 -0.10
CA TYR A 492 18.27 8.08 0.02
C TYR A 492 17.21 9.04 0.56
N ASN A 493 16.12 9.23 -0.20
CA ASN A 493 14.93 9.93 0.34
C ASN A 493 14.11 9.02 1.28
N HIS A 494 14.08 7.70 1.01
CA HIS A 494 13.31 6.70 1.79
C HIS A 494 14.05 5.35 1.91
N ALA A 495 15.23 5.33 2.56
CA ALA A 495 16.09 4.13 2.67
C ALA A 495 15.38 2.89 3.26
N SER A 496 14.38 3.11 4.12
CA SER A 496 13.57 2.08 4.74
C SER A 496 12.69 1.30 3.76
N VAL A 497 12.21 1.96 2.70
CA VAL A 497 11.39 1.36 1.64
C VAL A 497 12.28 0.56 0.69
N SER A 498 13.41 1.13 0.26
CA SER A 498 14.40 0.44 -0.59
C SER A 498 14.89 -0.87 0.05
N SER A 499 15.06 -0.88 1.37
CA SER A 499 15.44 -2.07 2.15
C SER A 499 14.36 -3.16 2.30
N ALA A 500 13.18 -2.98 1.71
CA ALA A 500 12.04 -3.91 1.78
C ALA A 500 11.46 -4.26 0.39
N THR A 501 12.28 -4.15 -0.66
CA THR A 501 11.84 -4.31 -2.06
C THR A 501 11.36 -5.73 -2.41
N ALA A 502 11.82 -6.79 -1.75
CA ALA A 502 11.28 -8.14 -1.96
C ALA A 502 9.78 -8.21 -1.63
N LEU A 503 9.33 -7.47 -0.61
CA LEU A 503 7.91 -7.38 -0.25
C LEU A 503 7.11 -6.67 -1.35
N LEU A 504 7.63 -5.56 -1.90
CA LEU A 504 6.99 -4.85 -3.01
C LEU A 504 6.82 -5.75 -4.25
N ILE A 505 7.86 -6.51 -4.62
CA ILE A 505 7.80 -7.46 -5.74
C ILE A 505 6.76 -8.57 -5.46
N ALA A 506 6.68 -9.04 -4.22
CA ALA A 506 5.68 -10.04 -3.81
C ALA A 506 4.25 -9.50 -3.91
N TYR A 507 3.98 -8.30 -3.40
CA TYR A 507 2.67 -7.64 -3.51
C TYR A 507 2.25 -7.42 -4.97
N ASN A 508 3.18 -6.97 -5.82
CA ASN A 508 2.95 -6.86 -7.27
C ASN A 508 2.58 -8.21 -7.91
N SER A 509 3.38 -9.23 -7.64
CA SER A 509 3.18 -10.58 -8.18
C SER A 509 1.83 -11.14 -7.76
N TRP A 510 1.48 -10.95 -6.49
CA TRP A 510 0.23 -11.38 -5.91
C TRP A 510 -0.97 -10.66 -6.53
N GLN A 511 -0.95 -9.32 -6.57
CA GLN A 511 -2.10 -8.52 -7.04
C GLN A 511 -2.43 -8.85 -8.49
N ASN A 512 -1.44 -8.88 -9.38
CA ASN A 512 -1.64 -9.19 -10.79
C ASN A 512 -2.15 -10.62 -10.99
N LYS A 513 -1.64 -11.59 -10.22
CA LYS A 513 -2.10 -12.97 -10.33
C LYS A 513 -3.50 -13.17 -9.79
N PHE A 514 -3.80 -12.53 -8.66
CA PHE A 514 -5.13 -12.52 -8.07
C PHE A 514 -6.16 -11.96 -9.04
N VAL A 515 -5.90 -10.79 -9.63
CA VAL A 515 -6.77 -10.17 -10.62
C VAL A 515 -6.95 -11.06 -11.85
N ASN A 516 -5.88 -11.64 -12.38
CA ASN A 516 -5.97 -12.57 -13.51
C ASN A 516 -6.87 -13.78 -13.21
N ASP A 517 -6.75 -14.36 -12.01
CA ASP A 517 -7.59 -15.47 -11.60
C ASP A 517 -9.06 -15.03 -11.45
N VAL A 518 -9.33 -13.85 -10.87
CA VAL A 518 -10.69 -13.29 -10.76
C VAL A 518 -11.31 -13.04 -12.14
N LEU A 519 -10.55 -12.45 -13.07
CA LEU A 519 -11.03 -12.20 -14.44
C LEU A 519 -11.32 -13.52 -15.17
N SER A 520 -10.55 -14.57 -14.91
CA SER A 520 -10.73 -15.89 -15.53
C SER A 520 -11.98 -16.66 -15.08
N GLU A 521 -12.63 -16.24 -13.99
CA GLU A 521 -13.88 -16.84 -13.53
C GLU A 521 -15.04 -16.60 -14.50
N ASN A 522 -14.98 -15.52 -15.29
CA ASN A 522 -15.91 -15.24 -16.37
C ASN A 522 -15.23 -15.44 -17.74
N PRO A 523 -15.49 -16.56 -18.45
CA PRO A 523 -14.87 -16.83 -19.76
C PRO A 523 -15.18 -15.79 -20.85
N SER A 524 -16.25 -15.00 -20.68
CA SER A 524 -16.62 -13.92 -21.61
C SER A 524 -15.91 -12.60 -21.32
N ASN A 525 -15.09 -12.55 -20.26
CA ASN A 525 -14.34 -11.36 -19.90
C ASN A 525 -13.11 -11.20 -20.80
N HIS A 526 -13.04 -10.07 -21.49
CA HIS A 526 -11.93 -9.71 -22.37
C HIS A 526 -11.05 -8.59 -21.80
N SER A 527 -11.40 -8.08 -20.61
CA SER A 527 -10.67 -7.00 -19.97
C SER A 527 -9.38 -7.51 -19.34
N ARG A 528 -8.38 -6.64 -19.28
CA ARG A 528 -7.09 -6.88 -18.67
C ARG A 528 -6.74 -5.67 -17.80
N TYR A 529 -6.38 -5.93 -16.56
CA TYR A 529 -5.89 -4.90 -15.65
C TYR A 529 -4.51 -5.31 -15.17
N ALA A 530 -3.55 -4.39 -15.33
CA ALA A 530 -2.18 -4.62 -14.90
C ALA A 530 -1.87 -3.62 -13.80
N PHE A 531 -1.43 -4.12 -12.64
CA PHE A 531 -1.17 -3.32 -11.46
C PHE A 531 0.32 -3.19 -11.22
N LEU A 532 0.75 -1.99 -10.84
CA LEU A 532 2.09 -1.71 -10.35
C LEU A 532 1.99 -1.18 -8.92
N VAL A 533 2.45 -1.99 -7.98
CA VAL A 533 2.46 -1.66 -6.55
C VAL A 533 3.73 -0.91 -6.22
N ARG A 534 3.57 0.28 -5.65
CA ARG A 534 4.67 1.09 -5.10
C ARG A 534 4.38 1.43 -3.65
N SER A 535 5.43 1.70 -2.88
CA SER A 535 5.26 2.38 -1.59
C SER A 535 5.46 3.88 -1.79
N GLY A 536 4.66 4.70 -1.13
CA GLY A 536 4.83 6.14 -1.09
C GLY A 536 4.47 6.66 0.30
N GLY A 537 5.09 7.75 0.74
CA GLY A 537 4.90 8.37 2.06
C GLY A 537 3.51 8.97 2.32
N CYS A 538 2.45 8.44 1.69
CA CYS A 538 1.07 8.77 2.02
C CYS A 538 0.56 7.84 3.13
N ASP A 539 -0.39 8.35 3.93
CA ASP A 539 -0.98 7.60 5.04
C ASP A 539 -2.03 6.57 4.59
N SER A 540 -2.41 6.51 3.31
CA SER A 540 -3.48 5.62 2.79
C SER A 540 -3.07 4.84 1.55
N THR A 541 -3.55 3.60 1.42
CA THR A 541 -3.43 2.81 0.19
C THR A 541 -4.50 3.21 -0.83
N ILE A 542 -4.10 3.57 -2.05
CA ILE A 542 -5.00 3.97 -3.14
C ILE A 542 -4.53 3.44 -4.49
N THR A 543 -5.45 3.16 -5.40
CA THR A 543 -5.15 2.84 -6.80
C THR A 543 -5.46 4.00 -7.74
N LYS A 544 -4.50 4.35 -8.59
CA LYS A 544 -4.64 5.36 -9.63
C LYS A 544 -4.71 4.72 -11.01
N SER A 545 -5.62 5.20 -11.85
CA SER A 545 -5.70 4.86 -13.27
C SER A 545 -5.05 5.92 -14.13
N PHE A 546 -4.18 5.50 -15.04
CA PHE A 546 -3.50 6.38 -16.00
C PHE A 546 -4.43 6.86 -17.12
N PHE A 547 -5.42 6.04 -17.45
CA PHE A 547 -6.31 6.23 -18.60
C PHE A 547 -7.76 6.22 -18.14
N HIS A 548 -8.08 6.98 -17.08
CA HIS A 548 -9.44 7.06 -16.52
C HIS A 548 -10.47 7.56 -17.54
N ASP A 549 -10.07 8.48 -18.42
CA ASP A 549 -10.90 9.04 -19.48
C ASP A 549 -10.99 8.19 -20.75
N LEU A 550 -10.24 7.08 -20.82
CA LEU A 550 -10.20 6.27 -22.03
C LEU A 550 -11.45 5.39 -22.09
N GLU A 551 -12.36 5.72 -23.01
CA GLU A 551 -13.61 4.96 -23.13
C GLU A 551 -13.36 3.47 -23.36
N PRO A 552 -14.08 2.57 -22.66
CA PRO A 552 -13.97 1.14 -22.88
C PRO A 552 -14.54 0.71 -24.23
N GLU A 553 -14.07 -0.41 -24.77
CA GLU A 553 -14.63 -1.00 -25.99
C GLU A 553 -15.83 -1.89 -25.65
N VAL A 554 -16.93 -1.80 -26.42
CA VAL A 554 -18.08 -2.71 -26.30
C VAL A 554 -17.97 -3.80 -27.36
N LEU A 555 -17.82 -5.04 -26.92
CA LEU A 555 -17.80 -6.22 -27.80
C LEU A 555 -19.18 -6.86 -27.82
N SER A 556 -19.74 -7.07 -29.01
CA SER A 556 -20.98 -7.84 -29.18
C SER A 556 -20.63 -9.30 -29.49
N ALA A 557 -21.23 -10.24 -28.76
CA ALA A 557 -21.10 -11.67 -29.06
C ALA A 557 -21.63 -11.99 -30.48
N GLU A 558 -21.13 -13.06 -31.10
CA GLU A 558 -21.51 -13.48 -32.46
C GLU A 558 -23.02 -13.65 -32.67
N ASN A 559 -23.78 -13.88 -31.59
CA ASN A 559 -25.23 -14.06 -31.59
C ASN A 559 -26.03 -12.77 -31.29
N GLY A 560 -25.37 -11.62 -31.14
CA GLY A 560 -25.98 -10.29 -30.95
C GLY A 560 -26.63 -10.01 -29.59
N ASN A 561 -26.89 -11.03 -28.76
CA ASN A 561 -27.67 -10.88 -27.52
C ASN A 561 -26.85 -10.58 -26.25
N HIS A 562 -25.52 -10.63 -26.33
CA HIS A 562 -24.65 -10.41 -25.17
C HIS A 562 -23.54 -9.42 -25.53
N GLN A 563 -23.46 -8.32 -24.77
CA GLN A 563 -22.41 -7.31 -24.90
C GLN A 563 -21.48 -7.43 -23.70
N THR A 564 -20.19 -7.24 -23.93
CA THR A 564 -19.16 -7.25 -22.88
C THR A 564 -18.25 -6.05 -23.03
N LEU A 565 -17.74 -5.52 -21.92
CA LEU A 565 -16.72 -4.48 -21.94
C LEU A 565 -15.34 -5.11 -22.09
N LYS A 566 -14.51 -4.45 -22.88
CA LYS A 566 -13.08 -4.70 -22.98
C LYS A 566 -12.34 -3.43 -22.56
N GLU A 567 -11.72 -3.53 -21.40
CA GLU A 567 -10.84 -2.52 -20.82
C GLU A 567 -9.41 -3.06 -20.79
N TYR A 568 -8.45 -2.22 -21.20
CA TYR A 568 -7.04 -2.52 -20.99
C TYR A 568 -6.39 -1.35 -20.27
N ILE A 569 -6.23 -1.47 -18.95
CA ILE A 569 -5.88 -0.34 -18.10
C ILE A 569 -4.64 -0.68 -17.25
N PRO A 570 -3.55 0.10 -17.38
CA PRO A 570 -2.46 0.12 -16.40
C PRO A 570 -2.86 0.92 -15.16
N LEU A 571 -2.62 0.32 -14.01
CA LEU A 571 -2.99 0.85 -12.70
C LEU A 571 -1.75 0.94 -11.82
N VAL A 572 -1.70 1.92 -10.93
CA VAL A 572 -0.67 2.02 -9.89
C VAL A 572 -1.33 1.99 -8.52
N THR A 573 -1.02 0.96 -7.73
CA THR A 573 -1.41 0.87 -6.33
C THR A 573 -0.33 1.52 -5.49
N GLN A 574 -0.60 2.70 -4.92
CA GLN A 574 0.28 3.32 -3.95
C GLN A 574 -0.08 2.81 -2.56
N MET A 575 0.81 2.04 -1.93
CA MET A 575 0.66 1.56 -0.56
C MET A 575 1.28 2.52 0.45
N SER A 576 0.67 2.62 1.63
CA SER A 576 1.33 3.28 2.77
C SER A 576 2.60 2.51 3.19
N GLU A 577 3.59 3.21 3.74
CA GLU A 577 4.82 2.59 4.24
C GLU A 577 4.54 1.60 5.40
N MET A 578 3.49 1.85 6.19
CA MET A 578 3.04 0.91 7.24
C MET A 578 2.46 -0.37 6.64
N SER A 579 1.71 -0.24 5.55
CA SER A 579 1.08 -1.36 4.84
C SER A 579 2.12 -2.33 4.27
N LEU A 580 3.35 -1.87 4.01
CA LEU A 580 4.43 -2.78 3.59
C LEU A 580 4.78 -3.84 4.65
N PHE A 581 4.57 -3.54 5.93
CA PHE A 581 4.87 -4.43 7.05
C PHE A 581 3.61 -5.02 7.71
N ASP A 582 2.44 -4.38 7.65
CA ASP A 582 1.19 -5.02 8.09
C ASP A 582 0.53 -5.83 6.97
N CYS A 583 0.99 -7.07 6.81
CA CYS A 583 0.69 -7.87 5.63
C CYS A 583 -0.79 -8.20 5.47
N SER A 584 -1.52 -8.45 6.57
CA SER A 584 -2.96 -8.77 6.53
C SER A 584 -3.81 -7.57 6.16
N GLY A 585 -3.57 -6.41 6.78
CA GLY A 585 -4.31 -5.19 6.44
C GLY A 585 -4.06 -4.79 4.98
N ALA A 586 -2.79 -4.86 4.56
CA ALA A 586 -2.37 -4.56 3.20
C ALA A 586 -3.02 -5.46 2.15
N VAL A 587 -2.98 -6.78 2.30
CA VAL A 587 -3.59 -7.70 1.32
C VAL A 587 -5.11 -7.48 1.23
N LEU A 588 -5.78 -7.24 2.36
CA LEU A 588 -7.22 -6.96 2.35
C LEU A 588 -7.54 -5.64 1.62
N ARG A 589 -6.77 -4.57 1.88
CA ARG A 589 -6.92 -3.29 1.18
C ARG A 589 -6.59 -3.39 -0.30
N MET A 590 -5.50 -4.03 -0.67
CA MET A 590 -5.16 -4.25 -2.08
C MET A 590 -6.23 -5.07 -2.79
N THR A 591 -6.83 -6.05 -2.11
CA THR A 591 -7.97 -6.81 -2.66
C THR A 591 -9.15 -5.89 -2.89
N HIS A 592 -9.52 -5.09 -1.90
CA HIS A 592 -10.58 -4.08 -2.01
C HIS A 592 -10.35 -3.18 -3.24
N GLU A 593 -9.15 -2.63 -3.38
CA GLU A 593 -8.78 -1.79 -4.52
C GLU A 593 -8.91 -2.52 -5.88
N CYS A 594 -8.57 -3.81 -5.94
CA CYS A 594 -8.77 -4.61 -7.16
C CYS A 594 -10.25 -4.75 -7.53
N MET A 595 -11.12 -4.92 -6.52
CA MET A 595 -12.55 -5.14 -6.73
C MET A 595 -13.26 -3.87 -7.25
N HIS A 596 -12.57 -2.73 -7.31
CA HIS A 596 -13.03 -1.57 -8.08
C HIS A 596 -13.08 -1.81 -9.60
N TYR A 597 -12.23 -2.70 -10.10
CA TYR A 597 -12.04 -2.94 -11.53
C TYR A 597 -12.55 -4.32 -11.99
N CYS A 598 -12.40 -5.35 -11.14
CA CYS A 598 -12.86 -6.70 -11.44
C CYS A 598 -13.98 -7.17 -10.49
N GLY A 599 -14.58 -8.33 -10.81
CA GLY A 599 -15.74 -8.89 -10.11
C GLY A 599 -17.09 -8.64 -10.81
N GLU A 600 -18.08 -9.46 -10.51
CA GLU A 600 -19.43 -9.37 -11.11
C GLU A 600 -20.31 -8.37 -10.34
N ARG A 601 -20.33 -7.13 -10.83
CA ARG A 601 -21.04 -6.00 -10.19
C ARG A 601 -22.55 -6.01 -10.42
N LEU A 602 -23.08 -6.91 -11.27
CA LEU A 602 -24.48 -6.93 -11.69
C LEU A 602 -24.94 -5.57 -12.21
N ARG A 603 -24.13 -4.92 -13.04
CA ARG A 603 -24.26 -3.49 -13.38
C ARG A 603 -25.68 -3.10 -13.79
N LYS A 604 -26.36 -3.93 -14.60
CA LYS A 604 -27.75 -3.72 -15.05
C LYS A 604 -28.77 -3.81 -13.92
N GLU A 605 -28.63 -4.78 -13.04
CA GLU A 605 -29.55 -4.97 -11.92
C GLU A 605 -29.32 -3.94 -10.81
N ARG A 606 -28.06 -3.55 -10.62
CA ARG A 606 -27.62 -2.51 -9.67
C ARG A 606 -28.37 -1.20 -9.85
N VAL A 607 -28.74 -0.84 -11.09
CA VAL A 607 -29.52 0.37 -11.42
C VAL A 607 -30.76 0.50 -10.53
N ASN A 608 -31.53 -0.57 -10.39
CA ASN A 608 -32.78 -0.52 -9.62
C ASN A 608 -32.54 -0.26 -8.12
N TYR A 609 -31.48 -0.86 -7.56
CA TYR A 609 -31.11 -0.65 -6.16
C TYR A 609 -30.61 0.77 -5.91
N VAL A 610 -29.82 1.32 -6.84
CA VAL A 610 -29.33 2.71 -6.77
C VAL A 610 -30.47 3.71 -6.90
N ILE A 611 -31.42 3.51 -7.82
CA ILE A 611 -32.61 4.34 -7.95
C ILE A 611 -33.43 4.31 -6.65
N ALA A 612 -33.68 3.11 -6.10
CA ALA A 612 -34.45 2.97 -4.86
C ALA A 612 -33.73 3.62 -3.67
N PHE A 613 -32.42 3.41 -3.52
CA PHE A 613 -31.63 4.05 -2.46
C PHE A 613 -31.69 5.58 -2.56
N SER A 614 -31.48 6.12 -3.77
CA SER A 614 -31.52 7.57 -4.02
C SER A 614 -32.90 8.15 -3.71
N ALA A 615 -33.97 7.50 -4.19
CA ALA A 615 -35.34 7.94 -3.94
C ALA A 615 -35.65 7.99 -2.44
N ARG A 616 -35.26 6.97 -1.68
CA ARG A 616 -35.44 6.94 -0.22
C ARG A 616 -34.60 7.98 0.50
N TYR A 617 -33.34 8.18 0.08
CA TYR A 617 -32.46 9.20 0.65
C TYR A 617 -33.05 10.60 0.51
N PHE A 618 -33.41 11.02 -0.71
CA PHE A 618 -34.02 12.32 -0.95
C PHE A 618 -35.37 12.47 -0.25
N SER A 619 -36.20 11.42 -0.26
CA SER A 619 -37.51 11.44 0.40
C SER A 619 -37.40 11.65 1.90
N LYS A 620 -36.44 10.97 2.55
CA LYS A 620 -36.17 11.17 3.98
C LYS A 620 -35.63 12.57 4.24
N HIS A 621 -34.67 13.04 3.44
CA HIS A 621 -34.10 14.38 3.55
C HIS A 621 -35.18 15.48 3.48
N PHE A 622 -36.05 15.43 2.46
CA PHE A 622 -37.14 16.40 2.32
C PHE A 622 -38.16 16.29 3.45
N SER A 623 -38.48 15.07 3.90
CA SER A 623 -39.44 14.87 4.99
C SER A 623 -38.92 15.44 6.31
N ASP A 624 -37.63 15.24 6.60
CA ASP A 624 -36.99 15.78 7.80
C ASP A 624 -36.97 17.31 7.78
N ILE A 625 -36.84 17.95 6.62
CA ILE A 625 -36.93 19.42 6.49
C ILE A 625 -38.38 19.89 6.69
N LEU A 626 -39.33 19.26 5.98
CA LEU A 626 -40.72 19.70 5.86
C LEU A 626 -41.59 19.38 7.08
N PHE A 627 -41.19 18.39 7.89
CA PHE A 627 -41.93 17.91 9.05
C PHE A 627 -40.98 17.56 10.23
N ASN A 628 -40.06 18.46 10.58
CA ASN A 628 -39.05 18.21 11.62
C ASN A 628 -39.62 18.14 13.04
N LYS A 629 -38.87 17.48 13.93
CA LYS A 629 -39.25 17.29 15.34
C LYS A 629 -39.38 18.61 16.13
N VAL A 630 -38.55 19.60 15.81
CA VAL A 630 -38.48 20.88 16.55
C VAL A 630 -39.75 21.71 16.34
N ASN A 631 -40.15 21.90 15.09
CA ASN A 631 -41.27 22.77 14.69
C ASN A 631 -42.63 22.13 14.93
N TYR A 632 -42.69 20.81 15.08
CA TYR A 632 -43.96 20.09 15.24
C TYR A 632 -44.12 19.55 16.67
N PRO A 633 -43.70 18.33 17.03
CA PRO A 633 -44.01 17.78 18.35
C PRO A 633 -43.36 18.57 19.48
N GLU A 634 -42.09 18.99 19.37
CA GLU A 634 -41.41 19.72 20.45
C GLU A 634 -42.01 21.10 20.69
N HIS A 635 -42.32 21.84 19.61
CA HIS A 635 -42.99 23.12 19.71
C HIS A 635 -44.36 22.99 20.39
N ILE A 636 -45.19 22.03 19.99
CA ILE A 636 -46.52 21.79 20.58
C ILE A 636 -46.40 21.41 22.05
N ILE A 637 -45.51 20.48 22.41
CA ILE A 637 -45.30 20.05 23.79
C ILE A 637 -44.83 21.23 24.64
N LYS A 638 -43.90 22.03 24.12
CA LYS A 638 -43.41 23.24 24.79
C LYS A 638 -44.53 24.25 25.03
N GLU A 639 -45.34 24.54 24.02
CA GLU A 639 -46.45 25.48 24.17
C GLU A 639 -47.54 24.96 25.12
N LEU A 640 -47.86 23.66 25.09
CA LEU A 640 -48.76 23.03 26.06
C LEU A 640 -48.27 23.21 27.50
N LYS A 641 -46.97 23.05 27.71
CA LYS A 641 -46.35 23.27 29.02
C LYS A 641 -46.35 24.75 29.42
N GLU A 642 -45.91 25.64 28.55
CA GLU A 642 -45.67 27.05 28.88
C GLU A 642 -46.95 27.90 28.91
N LYS A 643 -47.85 27.70 27.94
CA LYS A 643 -49.06 28.54 27.78
C LYS A 643 -50.29 27.92 28.44
N PHE A 644 -50.33 26.59 28.50
CA PHE A 644 -51.50 25.84 28.97
C PHE A 644 -51.28 25.10 30.29
N LEU A 645 -50.04 25.12 30.83
CA LEU A 645 -49.66 24.44 32.06
C LEU A 645 -50.00 22.94 32.05
N LEU A 646 -50.03 22.33 30.85
CA LEU A 646 -50.32 20.91 30.65
C LEU A 646 -49.01 20.14 30.46
N GLU A 647 -48.49 19.59 31.56
CA GLU A 647 -47.31 18.75 31.59
C GLU A 647 -47.73 17.29 31.87
N ASP A 648 -47.97 16.52 30.80
CA ASP A 648 -48.40 15.11 30.88
C ASP A 648 -47.55 14.26 29.92
N ASP A 649 -46.85 13.27 30.49
CA ASP A 649 -45.95 12.38 29.75
C ASP A 649 -46.70 11.49 28.75
N CYS A 650 -47.95 11.11 29.03
CA CYS A 650 -48.76 10.31 28.12
C CYS A 650 -49.22 11.12 26.91
N VAL A 651 -49.57 12.39 27.10
CA VAL A 651 -49.90 13.31 25.99
C VAL A 651 -48.65 13.56 25.15
N SER A 652 -47.52 13.84 25.79
CA SER A 652 -46.23 14.05 25.12
C SER A 652 -45.79 12.82 24.32
N ALA A 653 -45.94 11.61 24.87
CA ALA A 653 -45.67 10.36 24.17
C ALA A 653 -46.61 10.15 22.97
N SER A 654 -47.90 10.48 23.11
CA SER A 654 -48.88 10.36 22.03
C SER A 654 -48.60 11.35 20.89
N ILE A 655 -48.19 12.58 21.20
CA ILE A 655 -47.78 13.58 20.21
C ILE A 655 -46.54 13.09 19.44
N ASN A 656 -45.53 12.56 20.14
CA ASN A 656 -44.35 12.00 19.49
C ASN A 656 -44.69 10.80 18.59
N ALA A 657 -45.56 9.88 19.05
CA ALA A 657 -46.01 8.75 18.23
C ALA A 657 -46.80 9.18 16.98
N ALA A 658 -47.64 10.22 17.09
CA ALA A 658 -48.34 10.80 15.95
C ALA A 658 -47.36 11.43 14.94
N TRP A 659 -46.32 12.11 15.43
CA TRP A 659 -45.26 12.65 14.58
C TRP A 659 -44.46 11.54 13.89
N GLU A 660 -44.06 10.49 14.60
CA GLU A 660 -43.35 9.33 14.03
C GLU A 660 -44.17 8.66 12.90
N CYS A 661 -45.48 8.49 13.10
CA CYS A 661 -46.38 7.97 12.06
C CYS A 661 -46.48 8.94 10.86
N GLY A 662 -46.60 10.24 11.13
CA GLY A 662 -46.71 11.27 10.10
C GLY A 662 -45.44 11.38 9.24
N ILE A 663 -44.27 11.44 9.86
CA ILE A 663 -43.00 11.55 9.14
C ILE A 663 -42.72 10.29 8.32
N HIS A 664 -43.05 9.10 8.85
CA HIS A 664 -43.00 7.84 8.12
C HIS A 664 -43.88 7.87 6.86
N GLN A 665 -45.14 8.29 7.02
CA GLN A 665 -46.07 8.42 5.91
C GLN A 665 -45.58 9.43 4.85
N LEU A 666 -44.94 10.52 5.28
CA LEU A 666 -44.41 11.53 4.38
C LEU A 666 -43.29 10.96 3.49
N TYR A 667 -42.26 10.37 4.07
CA TYR A 667 -41.13 9.88 3.24
C TYR A 667 -41.50 8.67 2.38
N VAL A 668 -42.46 7.83 2.80
CA VAL A 668 -42.93 6.69 1.98
C VAL A 668 -43.69 7.19 0.74
N ASN A 669 -44.55 8.18 0.89
CA ASN A 669 -45.29 8.77 -0.22
C ASN A 669 -44.35 9.49 -1.22
N LEU A 670 -43.32 10.15 -0.71
CA LEU A 670 -42.31 10.80 -1.55
C LEU A 670 -41.44 9.77 -2.29
N ASP A 671 -41.04 8.66 -1.64
CA ASP A 671 -40.27 7.59 -2.27
C ASP A 671 -41.05 6.96 -3.41
N GLU A 672 -42.32 6.61 -3.18
CA GLU A 672 -43.19 6.03 -4.21
C GLU A 672 -43.22 6.90 -5.47
N TRP A 673 -43.30 8.22 -5.31
CA TRP A 673 -43.33 9.13 -6.44
C TRP A 673 -41.97 9.29 -7.13
N ILE A 674 -40.90 9.60 -6.37
CA ILE A 674 -39.55 9.82 -6.94
C ILE A 674 -39.06 8.55 -7.64
N ASN A 675 -39.22 7.39 -7.00
CA ASN A 675 -38.81 6.10 -7.54
C ASN A 675 -39.59 5.79 -8.83
N LYS A 676 -40.92 6.00 -8.85
CA LYS A 676 -41.74 5.79 -10.04
C LYS A 676 -41.32 6.66 -11.21
N GLU A 677 -41.00 7.94 -10.99
CA GLU A 677 -40.55 8.84 -12.06
C GLU A 677 -39.16 8.45 -12.58
N LEU A 678 -38.20 8.15 -11.70
CA LEU A 678 -36.87 7.67 -12.12
C LEU A 678 -36.95 6.33 -12.86
N GLN A 679 -37.80 5.40 -12.39
CA GLN A 679 -38.03 4.11 -13.06
C GLN A 679 -38.69 4.28 -14.43
N ARG A 680 -39.55 5.28 -14.60
CA ARG A 680 -40.13 5.64 -15.90
C ARG A 680 -39.02 6.12 -16.84
N CYS A 681 -38.21 7.09 -16.41
CA CYS A 681 -37.07 7.58 -17.19
C CYS A 681 -36.10 6.44 -17.56
N TYR A 682 -35.80 5.55 -16.61
CA TYR A 682 -34.91 4.43 -16.87
C TYR A 682 -35.47 3.50 -17.97
N LYS A 683 -36.75 3.12 -17.88
CA LYS A 683 -37.40 2.25 -18.89
C LYS A 683 -37.43 2.88 -20.28
N ASP A 684 -37.63 4.19 -20.36
CA ASP A 684 -37.70 4.91 -21.63
C ASP A 684 -36.30 5.00 -22.29
N ASP A 685 -35.25 5.23 -21.49
CA ASP A 685 -33.88 5.43 -21.99
C ASP A 685 -33.11 4.11 -22.18
N SER A 686 -33.31 3.11 -21.31
CA SER A 686 -32.51 1.88 -21.26
C SER A 686 -32.60 1.02 -22.53
N VAL A 687 -33.64 1.22 -23.34
CA VAL A 687 -33.82 0.55 -24.64
C VAL A 687 -32.66 0.85 -25.59
N ARG A 688 -32.00 2.00 -25.42
CA ARG A 688 -30.88 2.46 -26.25
C ARG A 688 -29.53 2.30 -25.57
N TRP A 689 -29.49 1.76 -24.35
CA TRP A 689 -28.25 1.64 -23.59
C TRP A 689 -27.43 0.45 -24.05
N ASP A 690 -26.12 0.66 -24.16
CA ASP A 690 -25.13 -0.40 -24.24
C ASP A 690 -24.46 -0.61 -22.86
N GLU A 691 -23.47 -1.50 -22.78
CA GLU A 691 -22.74 -1.77 -21.53
C GLU A 691 -22.07 -0.53 -20.90
N LYS A 692 -21.68 0.48 -21.68
CA LYS A 692 -21.02 1.70 -21.15
C LYS A 692 -21.96 2.49 -20.27
N ASN A 693 -23.24 2.56 -20.62
CA ASN A 693 -24.22 3.34 -19.87
C ASN A 693 -24.39 2.85 -18.41
N TYR A 694 -24.06 1.58 -18.13
CA TYR A 694 -24.15 1.00 -16.80
C TYR A 694 -22.87 1.17 -15.95
N LEU A 695 -21.82 1.76 -16.50
CA LEU A 695 -20.64 2.18 -15.74
C LEU A 695 -21.01 3.27 -14.74
N SER A 696 -20.38 3.27 -13.58
CA SER A 696 -20.76 4.15 -12.46
C SER A 696 -20.77 5.62 -12.86
N GLU A 697 -19.76 6.09 -13.60
CA GLU A 697 -19.67 7.49 -14.05
C GLU A 697 -20.80 7.87 -15.01
N ASN A 698 -21.02 7.07 -16.05
CA ASN A 698 -22.10 7.31 -17.03
C ASN A 698 -23.49 7.24 -16.39
N PHE A 699 -23.68 6.29 -15.47
CA PHE A 699 -24.94 6.15 -14.75
C PHE A 699 -25.13 7.29 -13.73
N ALA A 700 -24.07 7.75 -13.07
CA ALA A 700 -24.11 8.92 -12.19
C ALA A 700 -24.46 10.18 -12.96
N GLN A 701 -23.87 10.37 -14.15
CA GLN A 701 -24.20 11.48 -15.04
C GLN A 701 -25.68 11.42 -15.47
N TRP A 702 -26.18 10.25 -15.87
CA TRP A 702 -27.59 10.08 -16.20
C TRP A 702 -28.50 10.39 -15.00
N MET A 703 -28.17 9.88 -13.80
CA MET A 703 -28.93 10.17 -12.58
C MET A 703 -28.94 11.66 -12.26
N LEU A 704 -27.80 12.33 -12.37
CA LEU A 704 -27.65 13.76 -12.16
C LEU A 704 -28.54 14.55 -13.11
N GLU A 705 -28.52 14.23 -14.40
CA GLU A 705 -29.38 14.86 -15.40
C GLU A 705 -30.85 14.69 -15.04
N LYS A 706 -31.31 13.45 -14.81
CA LYS A 706 -32.72 13.19 -14.53
C LYS A 706 -33.18 13.83 -13.24
N LEU A 707 -32.39 13.75 -12.17
CA LEU A 707 -32.71 14.38 -10.88
C LEU A 707 -32.69 15.89 -10.96
N THR A 708 -31.81 16.48 -11.78
CA THR A 708 -31.81 17.94 -11.99
C THR A 708 -33.15 18.37 -12.58
N PHE A 709 -33.64 17.72 -13.64
CA PHE A 709 -34.96 18.02 -14.19
C PHE A 709 -36.11 17.76 -13.20
N LEU A 710 -36.02 16.69 -12.42
CA LEU A 710 -37.06 16.28 -11.46
C LEU A 710 -37.17 17.23 -10.25
N LEU A 711 -36.03 17.67 -9.72
CA LEU A 711 -35.94 18.41 -8.47
C LEU A 711 -35.85 19.92 -8.69
N TYR A 712 -35.57 20.39 -9.92
CA TYR A 712 -35.51 21.82 -10.21
C TYR A 712 -36.88 22.48 -9.97
N PRO A 713 -36.97 23.54 -9.14
CA PRO A 713 -38.24 24.01 -8.60
C PRO A 713 -39.18 24.66 -9.62
N TYR A 714 -38.73 24.88 -10.85
CA TYR A 714 -39.46 25.65 -11.86
C TYR A 714 -39.53 24.94 -13.22
N ASP A 715 -40.68 25.02 -13.88
CA ASP A 715 -40.83 24.70 -15.29
C ASP A 715 -40.91 25.99 -16.11
N SER A 716 -40.31 26.00 -17.30
CA SER A 716 -40.35 27.12 -18.23
C SER A 716 -41.20 26.79 -19.47
N GLU A 717 -42.25 27.58 -19.71
CA GLU A 717 -42.98 27.59 -20.98
C GLU A 717 -42.95 29.02 -21.55
N GLY A 718 -42.11 29.26 -22.55
CA GLY A 718 -41.93 30.58 -23.16
C GLY A 718 -41.28 31.58 -22.19
N GLU A 719 -41.91 32.76 -22.01
CA GLU A 719 -41.45 33.80 -21.06
C GLU A 719 -42.01 33.60 -19.63
N THR A 720 -42.86 32.59 -19.42
CA THR A 720 -43.51 32.33 -18.14
C THR A 720 -42.88 31.17 -17.38
N CYS A 721 -42.67 31.36 -16.08
CA CYS A 721 -42.05 30.41 -15.16
C CYS A 721 -43.09 29.97 -14.12
N TYR A 722 -43.34 28.67 -14.02
CA TYR A 722 -44.27 28.07 -13.07
C TYR A 722 -43.54 27.14 -12.10
N TYR A 723 -44.11 26.85 -10.93
CA TYR A 723 -43.54 25.83 -10.04
C TYR A 723 -43.68 24.45 -10.68
N ASN A 724 -42.63 23.65 -10.57
CA ASN A 724 -42.68 22.31 -11.13
C ASN A 724 -43.65 21.40 -10.35
N ARG A 725 -44.02 20.28 -10.98
CA ARG A 725 -44.94 19.29 -10.39
C ARG A 725 -44.45 18.73 -9.04
N PHE A 726 -43.15 18.66 -8.82
CA PHE A 726 -42.58 18.14 -7.57
C PHE A 726 -42.78 19.11 -6.39
N VAL A 727 -42.64 20.42 -6.60
CA VAL A 727 -42.95 21.45 -5.59
C VAL A 727 -44.40 21.34 -5.12
N GLU A 728 -45.33 21.17 -6.06
CA GLU A 728 -46.75 21.00 -5.74
C GLU A 728 -47.01 19.72 -4.95
N LEU A 729 -46.36 18.62 -5.34
CA LEU A 729 -46.43 17.35 -4.63
C LEU A 729 -45.91 17.47 -3.19
N LEU A 730 -44.73 18.07 -2.99
CA LEU A 730 -44.14 18.26 -1.67
C LEU A 730 -45.09 19.05 -0.76
N CYS A 731 -45.61 20.17 -1.24
CA CYS A 731 -46.55 21.01 -0.48
C CYS A 731 -47.83 20.26 -0.13
N ARG A 732 -48.42 19.57 -1.11
CA ARG A 732 -49.68 18.82 -0.92
C ARG A 732 -49.51 17.68 0.07
N THR A 733 -48.46 16.89 -0.09
CA THR A 733 -48.21 15.70 0.74
C THR A 733 -47.90 16.09 2.18
N GLN A 734 -47.09 17.13 2.37
CA GLN A 734 -46.81 17.70 3.69
C GLN A 734 -48.10 18.17 4.39
N ARG A 735 -48.98 18.90 3.67
CA ARG A 735 -50.24 19.39 4.26
C ARG A 735 -51.18 18.27 4.69
N ILE A 736 -51.26 17.21 3.89
CA ILE A 736 -52.07 16.02 4.24
C ILE A 736 -51.55 15.40 5.54
N VAL A 737 -50.23 15.25 5.66
CA VAL A 737 -49.59 14.68 6.86
C VAL A 737 -49.79 15.58 8.07
N VAL A 738 -49.52 16.88 7.94
CA VAL A 738 -49.67 17.85 9.04
C VAL A 738 -51.11 17.94 9.55
N ARG A 739 -52.10 17.93 8.64
CA ARG A 739 -53.52 17.90 9.03
C ARG A 739 -53.81 16.71 9.95
N LYS A 740 -53.39 15.51 9.53
CA LYS A 740 -53.61 14.28 10.29
C LYS A 740 -52.87 14.30 11.63
N PHE A 741 -51.63 14.78 11.63
CA PHE A 741 -50.86 14.97 12.86
C PHE A 741 -51.57 15.88 13.87
N TYR A 742 -52.11 17.03 13.43
CA TYR A 742 -52.88 17.90 14.31
C TYR A 742 -54.18 17.25 14.80
N ASP A 743 -54.87 16.46 13.96
CA ASP A 743 -56.05 15.69 14.38
C ASP A 743 -55.71 14.70 15.50
N ASP A 744 -54.63 13.93 15.34
CA ASP A 744 -54.19 12.93 16.32
C ASP A 744 -53.73 13.61 17.63
N CYS A 745 -53.03 14.73 17.54
CA CYS A 745 -52.64 15.53 18.70
C CYS A 745 -53.84 16.13 19.43
N ASP A 746 -54.82 16.71 18.72
CA ASP A 746 -56.04 17.27 19.31
C ASP A 746 -56.85 16.17 20.03
N ILE A 747 -56.95 14.97 19.46
CA ILE A 747 -57.56 13.81 20.14
C ILE A 747 -56.81 13.46 21.43
N ALA A 748 -55.47 13.40 21.39
CA ALA A 748 -54.65 13.08 22.56
C ALA A 748 -54.78 14.13 23.68
N ILE A 749 -54.76 15.41 23.32
CA ILE A 749 -54.91 16.53 24.26
C ILE A 749 -56.32 16.51 24.87
N ARG A 750 -57.38 16.35 24.05
CA ARG A 750 -58.77 16.35 24.54
C ARG A 750 -59.13 15.18 25.44
N LYS A 751 -58.45 14.04 25.30
CA LYS A 751 -58.58 12.92 26.25
C LYS A 751 -58.21 13.32 27.68
N LYS A 752 -57.26 14.25 27.85
CA LYS A 752 -56.85 14.78 29.16
C LYS A 752 -57.53 16.09 29.50
N TRP A 753 -57.78 16.94 28.51
CA TRP A 753 -58.43 18.23 28.69
C TRP A 753 -59.55 18.44 27.67
N PRO A 754 -60.78 17.99 27.96
CA PRO A 754 -61.88 17.93 26.99
C PRO A 754 -62.29 19.26 26.36
N TYR A 755 -61.97 20.38 27.00
CA TYR A 755 -62.32 21.74 26.54
C TYR A 755 -61.20 22.42 25.75
N ALA A 756 -60.06 21.77 25.56
CA ALA A 756 -58.93 22.33 24.80
C ALA A 756 -59.24 22.36 23.29
N THR A 757 -59.05 23.51 22.66
CA THR A 757 -59.15 23.69 21.19
C THR A 757 -57.83 24.15 20.57
N TYR A 758 -56.72 23.85 21.23
CA TYR A 758 -55.40 24.44 20.98
C TYR A 758 -54.93 24.32 19.52
N LEU A 759 -55.22 23.20 18.84
CA LEU A 759 -54.78 22.93 17.46
C LEU A 759 -55.91 23.05 16.41
N ALA A 760 -57.12 23.43 16.82
CA ALA A 760 -58.29 23.42 15.94
C ALA A 760 -58.23 24.53 14.86
N LEU A 761 -57.56 25.65 15.15
CA LEU A 761 -57.36 26.76 14.21
C LEU A 761 -56.34 26.41 13.14
N ASP A 762 -55.16 25.91 13.53
CA ASP A 762 -54.11 25.50 12.59
C ASP A 762 -54.59 24.39 11.67
N ARG A 763 -55.35 23.43 12.22
CA ARG A 763 -56.01 22.41 11.41
C ARG A 763 -56.95 22.99 10.36
N ARG A 764 -57.83 23.93 10.74
CA ARG A 764 -58.78 24.57 9.80
C ARG A 764 -58.03 25.33 8.70
N GLN A 765 -56.94 26.00 9.03
CA GLN A 765 -56.11 26.68 8.03
C GLN A 765 -55.51 25.68 7.03
N VAL A 766 -54.93 24.57 7.50
CA VAL A 766 -54.40 23.51 6.62
C VAL A 766 -55.50 22.90 5.75
N GLU A 767 -56.70 22.68 6.30
CA GLU A 767 -57.85 22.16 5.58
C GLU A 767 -58.35 23.13 4.49
N GLU A 768 -58.41 24.43 4.77
CA GLU A 768 -58.71 25.45 3.75
C GLU A 768 -57.68 25.45 2.62
N TYR A 769 -56.40 25.29 2.93
CA TYR A 769 -55.34 25.21 1.93
C TYR A 769 -55.44 23.96 1.04
N LEU A 770 -55.90 22.83 1.59
CA LEU A 770 -56.15 21.60 0.82
C LEU A 770 -57.39 21.73 -0.07
N GLN A 771 -58.40 22.51 0.32
CA GLN A 771 -59.63 22.74 -0.45
C GLN A 771 -59.44 23.78 -1.57
N LYS A 772 -58.55 24.76 -1.41
CA LYS A 772 -58.28 25.85 -2.37
C LYS A 772 -57.25 25.48 -3.46
N ALA A 773 -57.20 24.21 -3.88
CA ALA A 773 -56.12 23.60 -4.65
C ALA A 773 -55.66 24.38 -5.93
N ASP A 774 -56.50 25.23 -6.52
CA ASP A 774 -56.19 25.99 -7.75
C ASP A 774 -55.96 27.50 -7.56
N SER A 775 -56.04 28.05 -6.35
CA SER A 775 -55.84 29.49 -6.16
C SER A 775 -54.36 29.81 -5.93
N TYR A 776 -53.81 30.60 -6.84
CA TYR A 776 -52.43 31.11 -6.84
C TYR A 776 -52.22 32.09 -5.67
N ILE A 777 -52.10 31.59 -4.44
CA ILE A 777 -51.87 32.43 -3.26
C ILE A 777 -50.39 32.84 -3.25
N LYS A 778 -50.10 34.05 -3.73
CA LYS A 778 -48.87 34.78 -3.43
C LYS A 778 -48.68 34.83 -1.90
N GLY A 779 -47.55 34.34 -1.40
CA GLY A 779 -47.17 34.44 0.02
C GLY A 779 -47.23 33.15 0.85
N ASP A 780 -47.31 31.98 0.22
CA ASP A 780 -47.29 30.69 0.91
C ASP A 780 -45.88 30.34 1.45
N ILE A 781 -45.68 30.48 2.76
CA ILE A 781 -44.42 30.23 3.46
C ILE A 781 -43.92 28.80 3.20
N LEU A 782 -44.80 27.81 3.09
CA LEU A 782 -44.41 26.42 2.79
C LEU A 782 -43.79 26.30 1.40
N LYS A 783 -44.38 26.95 0.39
CA LYS A 783 -43.81 26.99 -0.97
C LYS A 783 -42.45 27.66 -0.97
N TYR A 784 -42.29 28.76 -0.24
CA TYR A 784 -40.99 29.42 -0.08
C TYR A 784 -39.96 28.49 0.55
N ILE A 785 -40.31 27.76 1.62
CA ILE A 785 -39.43 26.78 2.26
C ILE A 785 -39.05 25.68 1.26
N VAL A 786 -40.03 25.07 0.57
CA VAL A 786 -39.78 24.02 -0.43
C VAL A 786 -38.83 24.51 -1.53
N VAL A 787 -39.14 25.66 -2.14
CA VAL A 787 -38.35 26.24 -3.23
C VAL A 787 -36.96 26.63 -2.76
N SER A 788 -36.83 27.20 -1.57
CA SER A 788 -35.53 27.56 -0.99
C SER A 788 -34.66 26.33 -0.76
N ASN A 789 -35.22 25.23 -0.24
CA ASN A 789 -34.46 24.00 0.00
C ASN A 789 -34.07 23.30 -1.30
N LEU A 790 -34.98 23.22 -2.28
CA LEU A 790 -34.64 22.70 -3.60
C LEU A 790 -33.55 23.56 -4.25
N SER A 791 -33.68 24.88 -4.23
CA SER A 791 -32.67 25.79 -4.77
C SER A 791 -31.31 25.63 -4.08
N GLN A 792 -31.28 25.40 -2.76
CA GLN A 792 -30.05 25.16 -2.01
C GLN A 792 -29.31 23.89 -2.46
N MET A 793 -30.01 22.84 -2.89
CA MET A 793 -29.37 21.64 -3.44
C MET A 793 -28.61 21.91 -4.74
N PHE A 794 -28.96 22.99 -5.44
CA PHE A 794 -28.38 23.38 -6.72
C PHE A 794 -27.38 24.55 -6.62
N MET A 795 -27.31 25.26 -5.48
CA MET A 795 -26.48 26.46 -5.34
C MET A 795 -25.13 26.18 -4.69
N ASP A 796 -24.06 26.77 -5.24
CA ASP A 796 -22.77 26.96 -4.56
C ASP A 796 -22.92 28.07 -3.49
N PRO A 797 -22.44 27.88 -2.24
CA PRO A 797 -22.43 28.94 -1.23
C PRO A 797 -21.83 30.28 -1.70
N ILE A 798 -20.98 30.29 -2.73
CA ILE A 798 -20.31 31.47 -3.30
C ILE A 798 -21.21 32.28 -4.25
N TYR A 799 -22.23 31.70 -4.90
CA TYR A 799 -22.94 32.30 -6.04
C TYR A 799 -24.44 32.52 -5.84
N ARG A 800 -24.85 33.07 -4.68
CA ARG A 800 -26.28 33.23 -4.30
C ARG A 800 -27.15 34.08 -5.25
N ASP A 801 -26.60 34.83 -6.21
CA ASP A 801 -27.33 35.87 -6.95
C ASP A 801 -27.45 35.69 -8.48
N VAL A 802 -26.99 34.57 -9.07
CA VAL A 802 -27.09 34.36 -10.52
C VAL A 802 -28.31 33.50 -10.87
N LYS A 803 -29.24 34.03 -11.66
CA LYS A 803 -30.31 33.24 -12.27
C LYS A 803 -29.72 32.30 -13.33
N PRO A 804 -29.95 30.98 -13.26
CA PRO A 804 -29.42 30.02 -14.24
C PRO A 804 -29.95 30.26 -15.65
N ASP A 805 -29.08 30.13 -16.65
CA ASP A 805 -29.50 29.93 -18.04
C ASP A 805 -29.75 28.44 -18.28
N LEU A 806 -30.99 28.09 -18.62
CA LEU A 806 -31.45 26.69 -18.77
C LEU A 806 -30.84 26.00 -20.01
N GLN A 807 -30.23 26.74 -20.94
CA GLN A 807 -29.64 26.17 -22.15
C GLN A 807 -28.21 25.65 -21.99
N GLU A 808 -27.48 26.07 -20.95
CA GLU A 808 -26.07 25.68 -20.76
C GLU A 808 -25.84 24.49 -19.80
N GLY A 809 -26.91 23.87 -19.28
CA GLY A 809 -26.79 22.71 -18.38
C GLY A 809 -26.28 23.11 -17.00
N PHE A 810 -27.22 23.31 -16.07
CA PHE A 810 -26.89 23.67 -14.70
C PHE A 810 -26.35 22.45 -13.92
N GLN A 811 -25.12 22.52 -13.45
CA GLN A 811 -24.47 21.47 -12.66
C GLN A 811 -24.60 21.80 -11.17
N GLY A 812 -25.68 21.36 -10.53
CA GLY A 812 -25.91 21.58 -9.11
C GLY A 812 -24.87 20.87 -8.23
N GLN A 813 -23.85 21.58 -7.75
CA GLN A 813 -22.72 21.00 -7.02
C GLN A 813 -23.15 20.19 -5.78
N GLY A 814 -24.19 20.63 -5.05
CA GLY A 814 -24.72 19.89 -3.88
C GLY A 814 -25.40 18.57 -4.24
N LEU A 815 -26.10 18.50 -5.38
CA LEU A 815 -26.69 17.26 -5.90
C LEU A 815 -25.61 16.30 -6.41
N ILE A 816 -24.58 16.85 -7.09
CA ILE A 816 -23.41 16.10 -7.54
C ILE A 816 -22.71 15.46 -6.34
N ASP A 817 -22.43 16.25 -5.29
CA ASP A 817 -21.78 15.76 -4.08
C ASP A 817 -22.57 14.64 -3.39
N ILE A 818 -23.90 14.75 -3.31
CA ILE A 818 -24.75 13.68 -2.73
C ILE A 818 -24.67 12.42 -3.58
N LEU A 819 -24.83 12.54 -4.90
CA LEU A 819 -24.80 11.38 -5.79
C LEU A 819 -23.43 10.69 -5.73
N GLN A 820 -22.34 11.44 -5.85
CA GLN A 820 -21.00 10.87 -5.78
C GLN A 820 -20.71 10.27 -4.40
N LYS A 821 -20.69 11.11 -3.33
CA LYS A 821 -20.18 10.72 -2.01
C LYS A 821 -21.12 9.83 -1.19
N VAL A 822 -22.43 9.92 -1.41
CA VAL A 822 -23.42 9.19 -0.60
C VAL A 822 -24.01 8.01 -1.35
N VAL A 823 -24.25 8.12 -2.66
CA VAL A 823 -24.89 7.06 -3.43
C VAL A 823 -23.85 6.17 -4.10
N PHE A 824 -23.10 6.70 -5.06
CA PHE A 824 -22.23 5.88 -5.91
C PHE A 824 -21.01 5.35 -5.15
N ASP A 825 -20.38 6.17 -4.31
CA ASP A 825 -19.27 5.74 -3.46
C ASP A 825 -19.71 4.66 -2.48
N CYS A 826 -20.88 4.80 -1.84
CA CYS A 826 -21.41 3.74 -0.96
C CYS A 826 -21.56 2.41 -1.69
N PHE A 827 -22.18 2.40 -2.88
CA PHE A 827 -22.36 1.16 -3.64
C PHE A 827 -21.02 0.57 -4.14
N SER A 828 -20.10 1.42 -4.60
CA SER A 828 -18.78 0.97 -5.09
C SER A 828 -17.93 0.42 -3.96
N GLU A 829 -17.80 1.17 -2.86
CA GLU A 829 -17.00 0.80 -1.70
C GLU A 829 -17.56 -0.43 -0.97
N CYS A 830 -18.88 -0.54 -0.83
CA CYS A 830 -19.49 -1.73 -0.22
C CYS A 830 -19.30 -2.97 -1.09
N PHE A 831 -19.44 -2.85 -2.41
CA PHE A 831 -19.18 -3.98 -3.30
C PHE A 831 -17.73 -4.46 -3.17
N ALA A 832 -16.78 -3.53 -3.20
CA ALA A 832 -15.37 -3.85 -3.05
C ALA A 832 -15.04 -4.47 -1.68
N ASP A 833 -15.62 -3.95 -0.59
CA ASP A 833 -15.50 -4.52 0.76
C ASP A 833 -16.06 -5.95 0.85
N LEU A 834 -17.26 -6.18 0.29
CA LEU A 834 -17.93 -7.48 0.28
C LEU A 834 -17.06 -8.52 -0.45
N GLU A 835 -16.68 -8.22 -1.69
CA GLU A 835 -15.87 -9.12 -2.52
C GLU A 835 -14.51 -9.40 -1.86
N ALA A 836 -13.84 -8.39 -1.30
CA ALA A 836 -12.58 -8.58 -0.61
C ALA A 836 -12.72 -9.50 0.62
N CYS A 837 -13.77 -9.29 1.42
CA CYS A 837 -14.03 -10.12 2.59
C CYS A 837 -14.34 -11.57 2.21
N ARG A 838 -15.16 -11.80 1.17
CA ARG A 838 -15.54 -13.14 0.73
C ARG A 838 -14.38 -13.87 0.06
N ARG A 839 -13.70 -13.23 -0.89
CA ARG A 839 -12.58 -13.85 -1.64
C ARG A 839 -11.41 -14.22 -0.75
N LEU A 840 -11.10 -13.43 0.28
CA LEU A 840 -10.05 -13.75 1.25
C LEU A 840 -10.53 -14.58 2.45
N ASN A 841 -11.84 -14.78 2.60
CA ASN A 841 -12.44 -15.38 3.80
C ASN A 841 -11.97 -14.62 5.07
N ALA A 842 -12.08 -13.29 5.01
CA ALA A 842 -11.76 -12.38 6.10
C ALA A 842 -12.83 -12.48 7.20
N ASN A 843 -12.41 -12.35 8.45
CA ASN A 843 -13.33 -12.26 9.59
C ASN A 843 -13.62 -10.78 9.94
N LEU A 844 -14.54 -10.55 10.87
CA LEU A 844 -14.92 -9.20 11.29
C LEU A 844 -13.73 -8.37 11.81
N SER A 845 -12.78 -9.00 12.51
CA SER A 845 -11.58 -8.30 13.01
C SER A 845 -10.69 -7.86 11.86
N ASP A 846 -10.46 -8.72 10.86
CA ASP A 846 -9.68 -8.37 9.67
C ASP A 846 -10.29 -7.14 8.96
N TYR A 847 -11.62 -7.13 8.78
CA TYR A 847 -12.35 -6.04 8.13
C TYR A 847 -12.22 -4.70 8.88
N LEU A 848 -12.49 -4.69 10.19
CA LEU A 848 -12.42 -3.46 10.99
C LEU A 848 -10.98 -2.94 11.13
N LEU A 849 -10.01 -3.84 11.31
CA LEU A 849 -8.60 -3.47 11.40
C LEU A 849 -8.07 -2.85 10.11
N ALA A 850 -8.60 -3.25 8.94
CA ALA A 850 -8.23 -2.63 7.68
C ALA A 850 -8.61 -1.14 7.57
N PHE A 851 -9.50 -0.59 8.41
CA PHE A 851 -9.73 0.86 8.47
C PHE A 851 -8.69 1.59 9.33
N ILE A 852 -8.31 1.00 10.46
CA ILE A 852 -7.50 1.70 11.47
C ILE A 852 -5.98 1.47 11.36
N PHE A 853 -5.51 0.51 10.56
CA PHE A 853 -4.09 0.18 10.53
C PHE A 853 -3.23 1.28 9.87
N GLU A 854 -3.80 1.96 8.87
CA GLU A 854 -3.22 3.10 8.17
C GLU A 854 -3.34 4.38 9.01
N ASN A 855 -4.51 4.60 9.61
CA ASN A 855 -4.76 5.70 10.55
C ASN A 855 -5.25 5.18 11.92
N TRP A 856 -4.40 5.29 12.94
CA TRP A 856 -4.71 4.82 14.30
C TRP A 856 -5.62 5.78 15.09
N ASP A 857 -6.08 6.88 14.50
CA ASP A 857 -7.19 7.63 15.03
C ASP A 857 -8.51 7.00 14.58
N VAL A 858 -9.28 6.45 15.54
CA VAL A 858 -10.53 5.73 15.25
C VAL A 858 -11.58 6.66 14.65
N GLN A 859 -11.61 7.93 15.07
CA GLN A 859 -12.60 8.90 14.59
C GLN A 859 -12.30 9.31 13.15
N ASP A 860 -11.02 9.55 12.84
CA ASP A 860 -10.60 9.92 11.48
C ASP A 860 -10.64 8.73 10.52
N ALA A 861 -10.30 7.52 10.99
CA ALA A 861 -10.31 6.30 10.18
C ALA A 861 -11.73 5.78 9.88
N ILE A 862 -12.67 6.03 10.79
CA ILE A 862 -14.08 5.65 10.63
C ILE A 862 -14.95 6.89 10.94
N PRO A 863 -15.09 7.83 10.00
CA PRO A 863 -15.98 8.98 10.19
C PRO A 863 -17.43 8.53 10.43
N LEU A 864 -18.20 9.33 11.16
CA LEU A 864 -19.63 9.06 11.41
C LEU A 864 -20.52 9.56 10.25
N GLU A 865 -19.95 10.28 9.29
CA GLU A 865 -20.64 10.75 8.09
C GLU A 865 -20.68 9.70 6.96
N ALA A 866 -21.49 9.98 5.94
CA ALA A 866 -21.45 9.23 4.70
C ALA A 866 -20.09 9.40 3.99
N PRO A 867 -19.57 8.37 3.30
CA PRO A 867 -20.21 7.07 3.05
C PRO A 867 -20.11 6.07 4.22
N HIS A 868 -19.20 6.28 5.18
CA HIS A 868 -18.87 5.32 6.25
C HIS A 868 -20.08 4.92 7.11
N SER A 869 -20.97 5.87 7.38
CA SER A 869 -22.22 5.66 8.12
C SER A 869 -23.14 4.61 7.49
N PHE A 870 -23.06 4.39 6.18
CA PHE A 870 -23.81 3.34 5.48
C PHE A 870 -22.93 2.13 5.18
N ARG A 871 -21.68 2.38 4.76
CA ARG A 871 -20.74 1.36 4.28
C ARG A 871 -20.45 0.29 5.32
N ILE A 872 -19.89 0.69 6.46
CA ILE A 872 -19.43 -0.27 7.48
C ILE A 872 -20.60 -1.07 8.05
N PRO A 873 -21.72 -0.45 8.49
CA PRO A 873 -22.87 -1.21 8.99
C PRO A 873 -23.47 -2.19 7.98
N ALA A 874 -23.58 -1.81 6.70
CA ALA A 874 -24.12 -2.68 5.66
C ALA A 874 -23.26 -3.95 5.50
N ILE A 875 -21.94 -3.79 5.44
CA ILE A 875 -21.02 -4.93 5.37
C ILE A 875 -21.07 -5.80 6.62
N LEU A 876 -21.12 -5.20 7.81
CA LEU A 876 -21.26 -5.97 9.05
C LEU A 876 -22.54 -6.82 9.07
N ARG A 877 -23.66 -6.28 8.57
CA ARG A 877 -24.96 -6.97 8.54
C ARG A 877 -25.11 -8.02 7.43
N VAL A 878 -24.34 -7.90 6.36
CA VAL A 878 -24.35 -8.86 5.24
C VAL A 878 -23.30 -9.94 5.44
N CYS A 879 -22.05 -9.54 5.70
CA CYS A 879 -20.92 -10.46 5.80
C CYS A 879 -20.79 -11.15 7.17
N PHE A 880 -21.17 -10.44 8.25
CA PHE A 880 -20.81 -10.79 9.63
C PHE A 880 -22.02 -10.75 10.59
N ALA A 881 -23.22 -11.07 10.08
CA ALA A 881 -24.46 -11.02 10.86
C ALA A 881 -24.39 -11.84 12.16
N ASP A 882 -23.69 -12.98 12.14
CA ASP A 882 -23.51 -13.87 13.29
C ASP A 882 -22.70 -13.24 14.43
N ASP A 883 -21.90 -12.22 14.15
CA ASP A 883 -21.10 -11.48 15.12
C ASP A 883 -21.84 -10.29 15.74
N LEU A 884 -23.04 -9.97 15.26
CA LEU A 884 -23.91 -8.90 15.77
C LEU A 884 -24.98 -9.43 16.73
N ASN A 885 -25.50 -8.56 17.61
CA ASN A 885 -26.68 -8.88 18.42
C ASN A 885 -27.93 -9.13 17.53
N SER A 886 -29.02 -9.63 18.12
CA SER A 886 -30.24 -9.95 17.36
C SER A 886 -30.87 -8.75 16.64
N GLU A 887 -30.57 -7.53 17.07
CA GLU A 887 -31.08 -6.30 16.47
C GLU A 887 -30.14 -5.68 15.42
N GLY A 888 -28.92 -6.22 15.27
CA GLY A 888 -27.88 -5.66 14.41
C GLY A 888 -27.41 -4.26 14.84
N THR A 889 -27.47 -3.94 16.13
CA THR A 889 -27.16 -2.62 16.72
C THR A 889 -25.86 -2.59 17.53
N SER A 890 -25.27 -3.74 17.83
CA SER A 890 -23.98 -3.84 18.52
C SER A 890 -23.26 -5.16 18.25
N LEU A 891 -21.94 -5.16 18.39
CA LEU A 891 -21.12 -6.38 18.37
C LEU A 891 -21.46 -7.31 19.55
N LYS A 892 -21.50 -8.62 19.32
CA LYS A 892 -21.56 -9.63 20.38
C LYS A 892 -20.25 -9.65 21.16
N LYS A 893 -20.34 -10.07 22.43
CA LYS A 893 -19.17 -10.21 23.32
C LYS A 893 -18.03 -11.03 22.69
N ARG A 894 -18.34 -12.14 22.02
CA ARG A 894 -17.35 -12.99 21.34
C ARG A 894 -16.55 -12.22 20.27
N ALA A 895 -17.24 -11.44 19.43
CA ALA A 895 -16.61 -10.65 18.37
C ALA A 895 -15.75 -9.51 18.95
N ALA A 896 -16.27 -8.83 19.97
CA ALA A 896 -15.54 -7.81 20.71
C ALA A 896 -14.26 -8.36 21.38
N ASP A 897 -14.34 -9.54 22.00
CA ASP A 897 -13.19 -10.20 22.62
C ASP A 897 -12.18 -10.67 21.55
N SER A 898 -12.65 -11.12 20.39
CA SER A 898 -11.79 -11.47 19.25
C SER A 898 -10.98 -10.26 18.75
N LEU A 899 -11.64 -9.12 18.58
CA LEU A 899 -10.99 -7.88 18.13
C LEU A 899 -9.95 -7.38 19.15
N LYS A 900 -10.27 -7.45 20.45
CA LYS A 900 -9.31 -7.14 21.52
C LYS A 900 -8.08 -8.04 21.47
N ASN A 901 -8.28 -9.35 21.29
CA ASN A 901 -7.18 -10.30 21.18
C ASN A 901 -6.33 -10.04 19.93
N ALA A 902 -6.96 -9.70 18.79
CA ALA A 902 -6.25 -9.38 17.56
C ALA A 902 -5.33 -8.15 17.73
N LEU A 903 -5.82 -7.07 18.34
CA LEU A 903 -5.02 -5.89 18.64
C LEU A 903 -3.90 -6.18 19.66
N GLU A 904 -4.17 -6.98 20.67
CA GLU A 904 -3.13 -7.41 21.63
C GLU A 904 -2.04 -8.25 20.95
N CYS A 905 -2.41 -9.12 20.00
CA CYS A 905 -1.44 -9.84 19.17
C CYS A 905 -0.58 -8.88 18.33
N LEU A 906 -1.16 -7.82 17.75
CA LEU A 906 -0.38 -6.81 17.03
C LEU A 906 0.61 -6.08 17.96
N VAL A 907 0.20 -5.73 19.18
CA VAL A 907 1.11 -5.19 20.22
C VAL A 907 2.24 -6.17 20.52
N ASN A 908 1.91 -7.46 20.66
CA ASN A 908 2.88 -8.51 20.88
C ASN A 908 3.85 -8.68 19.71
N ASN A 909 3.46 -8.29 18.49
CA ASN A 909 4.29 -8.30 17.27
C ASN A 909 4.96 -6.95 16.94
N GLY A 910 4.95 -5.99 17.87
CA GLY A 910 5.78 -4.76 17.80
C GLY A 910 4.97 -3.47 17.61
N MET A 911 3.65 -3.53 17.57
CA MET A 911 2.82 -2.34 17.52
C MET A 911 2.92 -1.55 18.86
N PRO A 912 3.10 -0.21 18.82
CA PRO A 912 3.09 0.62 20.01
C PRO A 912 1.82 0.45 20.86
N ARG A 913 1.96 0.29 22.17
CA ARG A 913 0.81 0.13 23.10
C ARG A 913 -0.19 1.29 23.05
N SER A 914 0.26 2.51 22.73
CA SER A 914 -0.59 3.69 22.56
C SER A 914 -1.61 3.55 21.43
N ARG A 915 -1.39 2.62 20.50
CA ARG A 915 -2.30 2.30 19.39
C ARG A 915 -3.29 1.18 19.70
N ASN A 916 -3.19 0.54 20.87
CA ASN A 916 -4.17 -0.44 21.30
C ASN A 916 -5.48 0.26 21.73
N LYS A 917 -6.28 0.64 20.73
CA LYS A 917 -7.55 1.35 20.87
C LYS A 917 -8.76 0.41 20.73
N ALA A 918 -8.63 -0.85 21.17
CA ALA A 918 -9.67 -1.86 20.96
C ALA A 918 -11.03 -1.44 21.53
N THR A 919 -11.05 -0.92 22.76
CA THR A 919 -12.30 -0.47 23.40
C THR A 919 -12.92 0.71 22.67
N GLU A 920 -12.12 1.70 22.28
CA GLU A 920 -12.56 2.88 21.53
C GLU A 920 -13.15 2.47 20.17
N LEU A 921 -12.48 1.58 19.44
CA LEU A 921 -12.98 1.04 18.18
C LEU A 921 -14.31 0.29 18.35
N ILE A 922 -14.43 -0.56 19.37
CA ILE A 922 -15.67 -1.30 19.64
C ILE A 922 -16.83 -0.34 19.96
N ASP A 923 -16.59 0.65 20.81
CA ASP A 923 -17.60 1.63 21.20
C ASP A 923 -18.03 2.49 20.00
N HIS A 924 -17.08 2.87 19.15
CA HIS A 924 -17.34 3.62 17.92
C HIS A 924 -18.14 2.82 16.89
N VAL A 925 -17.77 1.55 16.66
CA VAL A 925 -18.54 0.64 15.78
C VAL A 925 -19.95 0.39 16.32
N ASN A 926 -20.11 0.27 17.64
CA ASN A 926 -21.45 0.17 18.23
C ASN A 926 -22.25 1.47 18.06
N SER A 927 -21.60 2.64 18.07
CA SER A 927 -22.24 3.93 17.82
C SER A 927 -22.76 4.02 16.37
N ILE A 928 -21.93 3.69 15.38
CA ILE A 928 -22.31 3.75 13.97
C ILE A 928 -23.42 2.74 13.63
N LEU A 929 -23.40 1.54 14.23
CA LEU A 929 -24.48 0.55 14.08
C LEU A 929 -25.82 1.05 14.66
N LYS A 930 -25.80 1.75 15.80
CA LYS A 930 -27.01 2.36 16.38
C LYS A 930 -27.55 3.49 15.51
N GLN A 931 -26.68 4.34 14.96
CA GLN A 931 -27.09 5.39 14.03
C GLN A 931 -27.67 4.80 12.75
N TYR A 932 -27.04 3.76 12.21
CA TYR A 932 -27.52 3.06 11.03
C TYR A 932 -28.93 2.49 11.21
N LYS A 933 -29.30 2.05 12.42
CA LYS A 933 -30.66 1.59 12.72
C LYS A 933 -31.73 2.65 12.44
N LEU A 934 -31.40 3.94 12.58
CA LEU A 934 -32.31 5.05 12.25
C LEU A 934 -32.44 5.27 10.73
N CYS A 935 -31.46 4.79 9.96
CA CYS A 935 -31.37 4.94 8.51
C CYS A 935 -31.62 3.62 7.75
N GLU A 936 -32.01 2.54 8.46
CA GLU A 936 -32.17 1.19 7.91
C GLU A 936 -33.12 1.16 6.70
N TRP A 937 -34.20 1.96 6.73
CA TRP A 937 -35.11 2.08 5.61
C TRP A 937 -34.44 2.65 4.35
N ILE A 938 -33.56 3.64 4.48
CA ILE A 938 -32.80 4.17 3.33
C ILE A 938 -31.83 3.11 2.81
N ALA A 939 -31.18 2.38 3.73
CA ALA A 939 -30.08 1.49 3.41
C ALA A 939 -30.49 0.08 2.93
N GLU A 940 -31.75 -0.31 3.13
CA GLU A 940 -32.28 -1.62 2.70
C GLU A 940 -31.99 -1.95 1.21
N PRO A 941 -32.10 -1.04 0.22
CA PRO A 941 -31.75 -1.36 -1.17
C PRO A 941 -30.26 -1.69 -1.35
N LEU A 942 -29.37 -1.03 -0.59
CA LEU A 942 -27.95 -1.33 -0.57
C LEU A 942 -27.70 -2.72 0.05
N GLU A 943 -28.31 -3.02 1.21
CA GLU A 943 -28.21 -4.36 1.81
C GLU A 943 -28.70 -5.46 0.86
N ASN A 944 -29.83 -5.23 0.18
CA ASN A 944 -30.39 -6.19 -0.77
C ASN A 944 -29.49 -6.41 -1.99
N TYR A 945 -28.88 -5.35 -2.51
CA TYR A 945 -27.87 -5.45 -3.57
C TYR A 945 -26.67 -6.31 -3.10
N LEU A 946 -26.12 -6.01 -1.92
CA LEU A 946 -24.98 -6.73 -1.37
C LEU A 946 -25.30 -8.20 -1.09
N ARG A 947 -26.50 -8.51 -0.54
CA ARG A 947 -26.95 -9.91 -0.35
C ARG A 947 -27.07 -10.65 -1.68
N LYS A 948 -27.46 -9.96 -2.76
CA LYS A 948 -27.53 -10.58 -4.09
C LYS A 948 -26.14 -10.89 -4.63
N CYS A 949 -25.19 -9.96 -4.51
CA CYS A 949 -23.79 -10.22 -4.86
C CYS A 949 -23.20 -11.37 -4.02
N ASP A 950 -23.47 -11.38 -2.71
CA ASP A 950 -23.02 -12.44 -1.80
C ASP A 950 -23.58 -13.81 -2.17
N GLN A 951 -24.86 -13.89 -2.53
CA GLN A 951 -25.48 -15.13 -2.99
C GLN A 951 -24.85 -15.66 -4.28
N LEU A 952 -24.50 -14.78 -5.22
CA LEU A 952 -23.81 -15.22 -6.44
C LEU A 952 -22.44 -15.80 -6.12
N TYR A 953 -21.67 -15.12 -5.26
CA TYR A 953 -20.40 -15.64 -4.79
C TYR A 953 -20.55 -17.03 -4.15
N LEU A 954 -21.55 -17.23 -3.29
CA LEU A 954 -21.78 -18.51 -2.61
C LEU A 954 -22.31 -19.61 -3.54
N ASN A 955 -23.09 -19.27 -4.56
CA ASN A 955 -23.67 -20.26 -5.49
C ASN A 955 -22.67 -20.76 -6.54
N ASP A 956 -21.63 -19.97 -6.84
CA ASP A 956 -20.57 -20.28 -7.81
C ASP A 956 -19.41 -21.12 -7.21
N GLU A 957 -19.72 -22.04 -6.28
CA GLU A 957 -18.74 -22.92 -5.62
C GLU A 957 -17.71 -23.61 -6.57
N PRO A 958 -18.08 -24.08 -7.79
CA PRO A 958 -17.13 -24.73 -8.70
C PRO A 958 -16.06 -23.79 -9.27
N THR A 959 -16.37 -22.51 -9.47
CA THR A 959 -15.48 -21.47 -10.03
C THR A 959 -14.58 -20.85 -8.95
N ASN A 960 -15.01 -20.87 -7.69
CA ASN A 960 -14.27 -20.35 -6.54
C ASN A 960 -13.08 -21.20 -6.05
N ILE A 961 -12.83 -22.37 -6.66
CA ILE A 961 -11.67 -23.22 -6.31
C ILE A 961 -10.35 -22.44 -6.43
N ASN A 962 -10.25 -21.54 -7.42
CA ASN A 962 -9.08 -20.70 -7.62
C ASN A 962 -8.82 -19.74 -6.45
N MET A 963 -9.86 -19.35 -5.70
CA MET A 963 -9.76 -18.45 -4.56
C MET A 963 -9.25 -19.13 -3.28
N ILE A 964 -9.40 -20.46 -3.16
CA ILE A 964 -8.99 -21.24 -1.97
C ILE A 964 -7.50 -21.03 -1.65
N LYS A 965 -6.64 -20.94 -2.68
CA LYS A 965 -5.20 -20.71 -2.47
C LYS A 965 -4.93 -19.35 -1.82
N TYR A 966 -5.70 -18.32 -2.20
CA TYR A 966 -5.60 -16.98 -1.61
C TYR A 966 -6.15 -16.94 -0.20
N GLN A 967 -7.27 -17.60 0.08
CA GLN A 967 -7.83 -17.72 1.43
C GLN A 967 -6.86 -18.42 2.40
N LYS A 968 -6.23 -19.51 1.95
CA LYS A 968 -5.22 -20.23 2.74
C LYS A 968 -4.00 -19.36 3.01
N ALA A 969 -3.48 -18.71 1.98
CA ALA A 969 -2.30 -17.87 2.12
C ALA A 969 -2.59 -16.62 2.98
N PHE A 970 -3.75 -15.99 2.80
CA PHE A 970 -4.20 -14.86 3.62
C PHE A 970 -4.22 -15.21 5.11
N LYS A 971 -4.73 -16.40 5.50
CA LYS A 971 -4.70 -16.87 6.89
C LYS A 971 -3.28 -17.08 7.43
N GLN A 972 -2.32 -17.43 6.59
CA GLN A 972 -0.93 -17.68 7.00
C GLN A 972 -0.13 -16.39 7.22
N ILE A 973 -0.54 -15.27 6.60
CA ILE A 973 0.15 -13.97 6.71
C ILE A 973 -0.46 -13.04 7.78
N ARG A 974 -1.50 -13.49 8.51
CA ARG A 974 -2.15 -12.69 9.55
C ARG A 974 -1.24 -12.51 10.76
N LEU A 975 -0.79 -11.27 10.96
CA LEU A 975 -0.01 -10.90 12.15
C LEU A 975 -0.84 -11.01 13.43
N SER A 976 -2.16 -10.83 13.34
CA SER A 976 -3.09 -11.01 14.47
C SER A 976 -3.12 -12.44 15.00
N ASP A 977 -2.69 -13.42 14.21
CA ASP A 977 -2.65 -14.84 14.58
C ASP A 977 -1.23 -15.33 14.92
N CYS A 978 -0.21 -14.48 14.70
CA CYS A 978 1.21 -14.77 14.92
C CYS A 978 1.55 -14.75 16.42
N ARG A 979 1.92 -15.90 16.99
CA ARG A 979 2.18 -16.06 18.44
C ARG A 979 3.65 -16.28 18.79
N SER A 980 4.52 -16.57 17.83
CA SER A 980 5.93 -16.91 18.08
C SER A 980 6.89 -16.31 17.04
N SER A 981 8.16 -16.12 17.42
CA SER A 981 9.22 -15.68 16.50
C SER A 981 9.47 -16.66 15.34
N SER A 982 9.18 -17.95 15.53
CA SER A 982 9.26 -18.98 14.46
C SER A 982 8.21 -18.79 13.38
N ASP A 983 7.10 -18.10 13.69
CA ASP A 983 6.04 -17.85 12.70
C ASP A 983 6.45 -16.77 11.68
N ILE A 984 7.49 -15.96 11.95
CA ILE A 984 7.89 -14.82 11.11
C ILE A 984 8.61 -15.27 9.83
N ALA A 985 9.52 -16.25 9.91
CA ALA A 985 10.18 -16.81 8.72
C ALA A 985 9.15 -17.45 7.78
N ARG A 986 8.20 -18.20 8.36
CA ARG A 986 7.06 -18.77 7.63
C ARG A 986 6.18 -17.67 7.03
N LEU A 987 5.88 -16.60 7.77
CA LEU A 987 5.10 -15.47 7.28
C LEU A 987 5.77 -14.81 6.06
N PHE A 988 7.08 -14.59 6.12
CA PHE A 988 7.84 -14.04 4.98
C PHE A 988 7.82 -14.99 3.79
N THR A 989 8.12 -16.29 3.97
CA THR A 989 8.00 -17.28 2.89
C THR A 989 6.59 -17.31 2.30
N CYS A 990 5.55 -17.36 3.13
CA CYS A 990 4.15 -17.34 2.70
C CYS A 990 3.80 -16.08 1.92
N LEU A 991 4.37 -14.93 2.27
CA LEU A 991 4.16 -13.67 1.58
C LEU A 991 4.90 -13.61 0.24
N ILE A 992 6.15 -14.04 0.16
CA ILE A 992 6.91 -14.06 -1.10
C ILE A 992 6.32 -15.06 -2.10
N SER A 993 5.81 -16.19 -1.59
CA SER A 993 5.14 -17.21 -2.41
C SER A 993 3.63 -16.97 -2.57
N ILE A 994 3.10 -15.85 -2.08
CA ILE A 994 1.65 -15.63 -2.06
C ILE A 994 1.10 -15.56 -3.49
N GLY A 995 0.19 -16.47 -3.80
CA GLY A 995 -0.37 -16.61 -5.14
C GLY A 995 0.44 -17.54 -6.07
N GLU A 996 1.64 -18.00 -5.74
CA GLU A 996 2.29 -19.12 -6.44
C GLU A 996 1.45 -20.40 -6.25
N GLY A 997 0.51 -20.64 -7.18
CA GLY A 997 -0.30 -21.85 -7.17
C GLY A 997 0.63 -23.05 -7.10
N THR A 998 0.60 -23.77 -5.98
CA THR A 998 1.20 -25.10 -5.86
C THR A 998 0.60 -25.96 -6.96
N LYS A 999 1.35 -26.16 -8.05
CA LYS A 999 1.06 -27.27 -8.95
C LYS A 999 1.29 -28.53 -8.11
N ASN A 1000 0.18 -29.16 -7.77
CA ASN A 1000 0.05 -30.45 -7.11
C ASN A 1000 0.24 -30.48 -5.60
N GLY A 1001 -0.78 -31.06 -4.96
CA GLY A 1001 -0.68 -31.56 -3.61
C GLY A 1001 0.42 -32.62 -3.54
N SER A 1002 1.44 -32.32 -2.75
CA SER A 1002 2.11 -33.30 -1.92
C SER A 1002 2.38 -32.56 -0.61
N GLY A 1003 1.93 -33.17 0.48
CA GLY A 1003 1.80 -32.52 1.79
C GLY A 1003 3.10 -31.89 2.29
N ILE A 1004 2.91 -30.82 3.07
CA ILE A 1004 3.76 -30.55 4.22
C ILE A 1004 3.61 -31.72 5.20
#